data_AF-A0A916YA80-F1
#
_entry.id   AF-A0A916YA80-F1
#
_cell.length_a   1.000
_cell.length_b   1.000
_cell.length_c   1.000
_cell.angle_alpha   90.00
_cell.angle_beta   90.00
_cell.angle_gamma   90.00
#
_symmetry.space_group_name_H-M   'P 1'
#
loop_
_entity.id
_entity.type
_entity.pdbx_description
1 polymer ?
#
loop_
_entity_poly.entity_id
_entity_poly.type
_entity_poly.pdbx_seq_one_letter_code
_entity_poly.pdbx_strand_id
1 'polypeptide(L)'
;MSRQLIATYRLQFREGTDFETARALAPYLKSLGASHLYASPIFSASPESTHGYDVIDYNRFEENLGGEAGFVAMSDALAHEDVGLILDFVPNHMGVSPENAWWEDVLAWGRESRYANTFDIAWDAEKILVPVLAKPYGEASMDGDLKVVLDMAGSRLRFDAAGYQLPLDPRTLGHVFGFLDHAERDRLVRRFSVATPIEGEELAERLHEHLGDESFAAALDAAIQSINADQAALHALHEAQVWRLAWWRTAREKLTYRRFFEIADLIGVRQELRHVFRDSHRTVIRLARERRLDGIRIDHVDGLADPKNYLLDLRQAFQSVRRDPVIFVEKILTGEERLRQSWNIEGTTGYEFISALSGLYVDADEEEGMTRAYAQFIGEEEDLRQMILRQKRSIFSRNLAGELAYLTGEALAVASRGLATRDLGPDTISRSIIEVAAALPVYRTYVGVDGVPAADRAIIDAAVLLAKSRREVEADEPIDFIGRLLTLDFDEGRDVAGALNFTRRFQQTTGAVMAKAVEDTVFFRYNRLIALNEVGGEPDHYGTDVSAFHAAMALRSEDQPEGLLASSTHDTKRGEDARARLYTLSEAPKRWSTLVESFAEAMGAYRIPVEGTIEAPDAASEWMFYQALLGVLPADFDPEDDAARLAIAGRLQTFMQKAVREAKRYTSWTSPAEAYEKGIEDFVAAALDRAATDDFLHEFWDAVQPFVAAGALTSLSQALIKLTVPGVPDIYQGTEFYDLSLVDPDNRRGVDFAALAAALENGEAIHSSLDHWRDGMVKAKLTIAALHLRQTAPTLFTTGAYLPLTVEGSRAQNVVAFARLEEGRAATITIVPRLCLSMLEEGGSLRPKADFWGDTRVLLPASLAGRAFDSVLGAGGTPEGESIALSALPEGLPFALLVSR
;
A
#
# COMPACT_ATOMS: atom_id res chain seq x y z
N MET A 1 16.45 23.54 -16.80
CA MET A 1 16.89 22.22 -16.32
C MET A 1 15.86 21.72 -15.33
N SER A 2 15.54 20.42 -15.33
CA SER A 2 14.75 19.76 -14.28
C SER A 2 15.49 19.87 -12.94
N ARG A 3 14.77 19.84 -11.82
CA ARG A 3 15.40 19.72 -10.51
C ARG A 3 15.99 18.33 -10.39
N GLN A 4 17.15 18.23 -9.78
CA GLN A 4 17.80 16.94 -9.59
C GLN A 4 17.08 16.17 -8.47
N LEU A 5 16.87 14.87 -8.66
CA LEU A 5 16.34 13.99 -7.62
C LEU A 5 17.45 13.67 -6.61
N ILE A 6 17.24 14.08 -5.35
CA ILE A 6 18.19 13.91 -4.25
C ILE A 6 17.58 13.02 -3.17
N ALA A 7 16.37 13.38 -2.76
CA ALA A 7 15.51 12.70 -1.78
C ALA A 7 14.06 13.18 -1.95
N THR A 8 13.11 12.31 -1.66
CA THR A 8 11.67 12.61 -1.64
C THR A 8 11.17 12.64 -0.19
N TYR A 9 10.17 13.49 0.07
CA TYR A 9 9.49 13.57 1.37
C TYR A 9 8.01 13.26 1.20
N ARG A 10 7.54 12.10 1.65
CA ARG A 10 6.14 11.71 1.54
C ARG A 10 5.28 12.43 2.58
N LEU A 11 4.32 13.22 2.12
CA LEU A 11 3.34 13.91 2.96
C LEU A 11 1.92 13.42 2.70
N GLN A 12 1.25 13.00 3.77
CA GLN A 12 -0.15 12.61 3.81
C GLN A 12 -1.02 13.87 3.98
N PHE A 13 -1.86 14.16 3.00
CA PHE A 13 -2.90 15.18 3.08
C PHE A 13 -4.15 14.60 3.72
N ARG A 14 -4.97 15.47 4.32
CA ARG A 14 -6.11 15.18 5.21
C ARG A 14 -5.65 14.91 6.65
N GLU A 15 -6.60 14.59 7.54
CA GLU A 15 -6.33 14.39 8.98
C GLU A 15 -5.54 15.55 9.64
N GLY A 16 -5.89 16.79 9.28
CA GLY A 16 -5.24 18.01 9.79
C GLY A 16 -4.07 18.53 8.96
N THR A 17 -3.68 17.85 7.87
CA THR A 17 -2.66 18.33 6.91
C THR A 17 -3.30 18.79 5.60
N ASP A 18 -3.16 20.07 5.26
CA ASP A 18 -3.72 20.70 4.06
C ASP A 18 -2.64 21.41 3.22
N PHE A 19 -3.03 22.08 2.12
CA PHE A 19 -2.07 22.79 1.28
C PHE A 19 -1.37 23.94 2.02
N GLU A 20 -2.01 24.56 3.00
CA GLU A 20 -1.39 25.61 3.82
C GLU A 20 -0.30 25.04 4.74
N THR A 21 -0.55 23.87 5.33
CA THR A 21 0.44 23.12 6.10
C THR A 21 1.64 22.78 5.23
N ALA A 22 1.43 22.20 4.05
CA ALA A 22 2.51 21.90 3.11
C ALA A 22 3.27 23.16 2.64
N ARG A 23 2.57 24.28 2.45
CA ARG A 23 3.16 25.58 2.15
C ARG A 23 4.10 26.04 3.27
N ALA A 24 3.67 25.92 4.53
CA ALA A 24 4.46 26.30 5.69
C ALA A 24 5.70 25.40 5.90
N LEU A 25 5.63 24.14 5.44
CA LEU A 25 6.72 23.17 5.53
C LEU A 25 7.80 23.35 4.45
N ALA A 26 7.56 24.12 3.37
CA ALA A 26 8.52 24.26 2.27
C ALA A 26 9.96 24.65 2.74
N PRO A 27 10.15 25.63 3.65
CA PRO A 27 11.49 25.98 4.15
C PRO A 27 12.12 24.86 5.00
N TYR A 28 11.31 24.13 5.77
CA TYR A 28 11.75 22.97 6.54
C TYR A 28 12.27 21.87 5.62
N LEU A 29 11.50 21.49 4.59
CA LEU A 29 11.88 20.45 3.63
C LEU A 29 13.21 20.78 2.93
N LYS A 30 13.38 22.04 2.54
CA LYS A 30 14.63 22.51 1.93
C LYS A 30 15.81 22.39 2.90
N SER A 31 15.62 22.81 4.14
CA SER A 31 16.65 22.79 5.19
C SER A 31 17.02 21.37 5.62
N LEU A 32 16.04 20.45 5.66
CA LEU A 32 16.25 19.02 5.91
C LEU A 32 17.16 18.38 4.86
N GLY A 33 17.02 18.81 3.61
CA GLY A 33 17.80 18.29 2.51
C GLY A 33 16.96 17.65 1.39
N ALA A 34 15.63 17.64 1.54
CA ALA A 34 14.71 17.07 0.55
C ALA A 34 14.72 17.90 -0.74
N SER A 35 14.65 17.20 -1.87
CA SER A 35 14.55 17.86 -3.19
C SER A 35 13.12 17.97 -3.70
N HIS A 36 12.25 17.05 -3.27
CA HIS A 36 10.88 16.95 -3.77
C HIS A 36 9.93 16.62 -2.62
N LEU A 37 8.81 17.32 -2.57
CA LEU A 37 7.62 16.90 -1.83
C LEU A 37 6.93 15.80 -2.64
N TYR A 38 6.75 14.64 -2.05
CA TYR A 38 5.93 13.56 -2.58
C TYR A 38 4.55 13.62 -1.91
N ALA A 39 3.60 14.25 -2.61
CA ALA A 39 2.24 14.44 -2.14
C ALA A 39 1.39 13.19 -2.34
N SER A 40 0.67 12.75 -1.30
CA SER A 40 -0.49 11.85 -1.42
C SER A 40 -1.60 12.43 -2.34
N PRO A 41 -2.61 11.66 -2.75
CA PRO A 41 -3.62 12.13 -3.71
C PRO A 41 -4.35 13.41 -3.27
N ILE A 42 -4.34 14.42 -4.14
CA ILE A 42 -4.81 15.80 -3.86
C ILE A 42 -6.10 16.19 -4.58
N PHE A 43 -6.61 15.32 -5.46
CA PHE A 43 -7.87 15.55 -6.17
C PHE A 43 -9.06 15.21 -5.28
N SER A 44 -10.23 15.75 -5.62
CA SER A 44 -11.48 15.47 -4.92
C SER A 44 -11.70 13.97 -4.77
N ALA A 45 -11.85 13.53 -3.52
CA ALA A 45 -12.16 12.16 -3.14
C ALA A 45 -13.58 12.06 -2.57
N SER A 46 -14.03 10.84 -2.24
CA SER A 46 -15.38 10.67 -1.69
C SER A 46 -15.50 11.37 -0.33
N PRO A 47 -16.71 11.74 0.08
CA PRO A 47 -16.93 12.35 1.39
C PRO A 47 -16.29 11.54 2.51
N GLU A 48 -15.70 12.23 3.48
CA GLU A 48 -15.03 11.63 4.64
C GLU A 48 -13.79 10.79 4.32
N SER A 49 -13.28 10.84 3.08
CA SER A 49 -12.01 10.23 2.73
C SER A 49 -10.89 10.74 3.65
N THR A 50 -10.09 9.83 4.17
CA THR A 50 -8.92 10.14 5.00
C THR A 50 -7.60 10.04 4.22
N HIS A 51 -7.66 9.68 2.94
CA HIS A 51 -6.47 9.32 2.15
C HIS A 51 -6.48 9.74 0.69
N GLY A 52 -7.65 9.93 0.07
CA GLY A 52 -7.79 10.46 -1.29
C GLY A 52 -7.66 9.45 -2.44
N TYR A 53 -7.63 8.15 -2.15
CA TYR A 53 -7.50 7.11 -3.19
C TYR A 53 -8.83 6.79 -3.90
N ASP A 54 -9.92 7.16 -3.26
CA ASP A 54 -11.29 7.07 -3.70
C ASP A 54 -11.70 8.31 -4.51
N VAL A 55 -10.92 8.63 -5.55
CA VAL A 55 -11.06 9.84 -6.37
C VAL A 55 -12.44 9.90 -7.05
N ILE A 56 -13.12 11.04 -6.93
CA ILE A 56 -14.42 11.30 -7.57
C ILE A 56 -14.33 12.30 -8.73
N ASP A 57 -13.28 13.13 -8.78
CA ASP A 57 -13.00 14.03 -9.90
C ASP A 57 -11.49 14.27 -10.07
N TYR A 58 -10.90 13.69 -11.11
CA TYR A 58 -9.48 13.87 -11.47
C TYR A 58 -9.08 15.31 -11.83
N ASN A 59 -10.06 16.19 -12.05
CA ASN A 59 -9.83 17.52 -12.57
C ASN A 59 -10.12 18.63 -11.58
N ARG A 60 -10.51 18.28 -10.34
CA ARG A 60 -10.81 19.23 -9.28
C ARG A 60 -9.94 18.92 -8.06
N PHE A 61 -9.25 19.94 -7.57
CA PHE A 61 -8.55 19.84 -6.28
C PHE A 61 -9.56 19.79 -5.15
N GLU A 62 -9.27 19.01 -4.11
CA GLU A 62 -10.19 18.89 -2.98
C GLU A 62 -10.34 20.23 -2.24
N GLU A 63 -11.58 20.66 -2.04
CA GLU A 63 -11.87 21.96 -1.40
C GLU A 63 -11.40 22.00 0.05
N ASN A 64 -11.52 20.87 0.78
CA ASN A 64 -11.08 20.76 2.18
C ASN A 64 -9.56 20.89 2.34
N LEU A 65 -8.79 20.66 1.28
CA LEU A 65 -7.34 20.89 1.28
C LEU A 65 -6.96 22.34 0.95
N GLY A 66 -7.93 23.17 0.52
CA GLY A 66 -7.74 24.55 0.08
C GLY A 66 -8.02 24.80 -1.41
N GLY A 67 -8.47 23.79 -2.15
CA GLY A 67 -8.84 23.88 -3.57
C GLY A 67 -7.68 24.33 -4.48
N GLU A 68 -8.02 24.81 -5.68
CA GLU A 68 -7.02 25.26 -6.67
C GLU A 68 -6.15 26.41 -6.14
N ALA A 69 -6.74 27.36 -5.39
CA ALA A 69 -6.01 28.51 -4.86
C ALA A 69 -4.97 28.09 -3.81
N GLY A 70 -5.34 27.19 -2.89
CA GLY A 70 -4.42 26.62 -1.91
C GLY A 70 -3.29 25.82 -2.58
N PHE A 71 -3.63 25.00 -3.57
CA PHE A 71 -2.64 24.24 -4.35
C PHE A 71 -1.63 25.16 -5.03
N VAL A 72 -2.09 26.23 -5.69
CA VAL A 72 -1.21 27.20 -6.35
C VAL A 72 -0.29 27.87 -5.35
N ALA A 73 -0.80 28.29 -4.19
CA ALA A 73 0.00 28.91 -3.13
C ALA A 73 1.08 27.97 -2.56
N MET A 74 0.72 26.70 -2.31
CA MET A 74 1.66 25.66 -1.90
C MET A 74 2.74 25.43 -2.96
N SER A 75 2.32 25.25 -4.23
CA SER A 75 3.23 25.02 -5.36
C SER A 75 4.21 26.18 -5.57
N ASP A 76 3.75 27.43 -5.42
CA ASP A 76 4.61 28.62 -5.51
C ASP A 76 5.63 28.68 -4.36
N ALA A 77 5.24 28.30 -3.13
CA ALA A 77 6.16 28.23 -1.99
C ALA A 77 7.22 27.13 -2.15
N LEU A 78 6.82 25.93 -2.59
CA LEU A 78 7.77 24.86 -2.91
C LEU A 78 8.75 25.32 -4.00
N ALA A 79 8.24 25.96 -5.05
CA ALA A 79 9.09 26.48 -6.12
C ALA A 79 10.05 27.59 -5.65
N HIS A 80 9.62 28.45 -4.71
CA HIS A 80 10.45 29.49 -4.10
C HIS A 80 11.65 28.91 -3.33
N GLU A 81 11.42 27.82 -2.59
CA GLU A 81 12.44 27.10 -1.82
C GLU A 81 13.26 26.10 -2.67
N ASP A 82 13.00 26.05 -3.98
CA ASP A 82 13.58 25.07 -4.91
C ASP A 82 13.31 23.61 -4.52
N VAL A 83 12.10 23.34 -4.03
CA VAL A 83 11.55 22.00 -3.78
C VAL A 83 10.60 21.66 -4.92
N GLY A 84 10.80 20.51 -5.56
CA GLY A 84 9.93 20.00 -6.61
C GLY A 84 8.68 19.31 -6.06
N LEU A 85 7.70 19.03 -6.93
CA LEU A 85 6.47 18.34 -6.55
C LEU A 85 6.32 17.02 -7.32
N ILE A 86 6.19 15.92 -6.59
CA ILE A 86 5.78 14.62 -7.11
C ILE A 86 4.35 14.35 -6.60
N LEU A 87 3.42 14.09 -7.53
CA LEU A 87 2.03 13.80 -7.18
C LEU A 87 1.75 12.31 -7.24
N ASP A 88 1.12 11.78 -6.20
CA ASP A 88 0.45 10.48 -6.24
C ASP A 88 -0.84 10.55 -7.08
N PHE A 89 -0.98 9.65 -8.04
CA PHE A 89 -2.09 9.62 -8.99
C PHE A 89 -2.71 8.23 -9.08
N VAL A 90 -4.05 8.19 -9.12
CA VAL A 90 -4.85 6.96 -9.03
C VAL A 90 -5.55 6.64 -10.34
N PRO A 91 -4.88 6.02 -11.33
CA PRO A 91 -5.48 5.80 -12.64
C PRO A 91 -6.40 4.57 -12.70
N ASN A 92 -6.20 3.59 -11.81
CA ASN A 92 -6.86 2.29 -11.91
C ASN A 92 -8.36 2.34 -11.59
N HIS A 93 -8.77 3.23 -10.69
CA HIS A 93 -10.11 3.22 -10.11
C HIS A 93 -10.55 4.62 -9.65
N MET A 94 -11.86 4.76 -9.40
CA MET A 94 -12.51 5.93 -8.81
C MET A 94 -13.47 5.52 -7.69
N GLY A 95 -13.80 6.46 -6.80
CA GLY A 95 -14.82 6.30 -5.77
C GLY A 95 -16.23 6.15 -6.35
N VAL A 96 -16.98 5.18 -5.85
CA VAL A 96 -18.41 4.97 -6.09
C VAL A 96 -19.16 5.84 -5.10
N SER A 97 -19.49 7.06 -5.54
CA SER A 97 -20.12 8.07 -4.69
C SER A 97 -21.15 8.86 -5.49
N PRO A 98 -22.23 9.36 -4.86
CA PRO A 98 -23.15 10.32 -5.49
C PRO A 98 -22.48 11.62 -5.95
N GLU A 99 -21.26 11.93 -5.46
CA GLU A 99 -20.49 13.09 -5.90
C GLU A 99 -19.59 12.79 -7.12
N ASN A 100 -19.45 11.52 -7.52
CA ASN A 100 -18.75 11.15 -8.75
C ASN A 100 -19.67 11.35 -9.97
N ALA A 101 -19.52 12.51 -10.62
CA ALA A 101 -20.34 12.88 -11.76
C ALA A 101 -20.28 11.89 -12.94
N TRP A 102 -19.15 11.19 -13.13
CA TRP A 102 -19.03 10.19 -14.19
C TRP A 102 -19.85 8.95 -13.87
N TRP A 103 -19.79 8.49 -12.61
CA TRP A 103 -20.54 7.34 -12.13
C TRP A 103 -22.05 7.63 -12.05
N GLU A 104 -22.43 8.81 -11.55
CA GLU A 104 -23.82 9.29 -11.52
C GLU A 104 -24.47 9.28 -12.91
N ASP A 105 -23.76 9.76 -13.93
CA ASP A 105 -24.28 9.77 -15.31
C ASP A 105 -24.48 8.34 -15.85
N VAL A 106 -23.58 7.40 -15.51
CA VAL A 106 -23.74 5.98 -15.85
C VAL A 106 -24.95 5.36 -15.15
N LEU A 107 -25.17 5.68 -13.88
CA LEU A 107 -26.35 5.22 -13.14
C LEU A 107 -27.65 5.86 -13.66
N ALA A 108 -27.62 7.08 -14.19
CA ALA A 108 -28.81 7.71 -14.77
C ALA A 108 -29.16 7.14 -16.16
N TRP A 109 -28.16 6.83 -16.99
CA TRP A 109 -28.38 6.57 -18.42
C TRP A 109 -27.93 5.18 -18.90
N GLY A 110 -27.26 4.40 -18.05
CA GLY A 110 -26.74 3.08 -18.40
C GLY A 110 -25.79 3.14 -19.59
N ARG A 111 -26.00 2.25 -20.57
CA ARG A 111 -25.15 2.12 -21.78
C ARG A 111 -25.15 3.37 -22.67
N GLU A 112 -26.14 4.25 -22.53
CA GLU A 112 -26.24 5.49 -23.31
C GLU A 112 -25.42 6.63 -22.70
N SER A 113 -24.96 6.49 -21.45
CA SER A 113 -24.07 7.46 -20.81
C SER A 113 -22.81 7.70 -21.65
N ARG A 114 -22.35 8.96 -21.68
CA ARG A 114 -21.06 9.30 -22.30
C ARG A 114 -19.87 8.64 -21.60
N TYR A 115 -20.06 8.21 -20.35
CA TYR A 115 -19.06 7.56 -19.50
C TYR A 115 -19.26 6.05 -19.38
N ALA A 116 -20.20 5.44 -20.13
CA ALA A 116 -20.47 4.01 -20.06
C ALA A 116 -19.24 3.13 -20.33
N ASN A 117 -18.30 3.62 -21.16
CA ASN A 117 -17.05 2.93 -21.47
C ASN A 117 -15.86 3.40 -20.62
N THR A 118 -16.05 4.40 -19.77
CA THR A 118 -15.01 4.87 -18.83
C THR A 118 -14.73 3.84 -17.76
N PHE A 119 -15.79 3.17 -17.28
CA PHE A 119 -15.69 2.15 -16.26
C PHE A 119 -15.72 0.74 -16.85
N ASP A 120 -15.13 -0.20 -16.14
CA ASP A 120 -15.08 -1.61 -16.50
C ASP A 120 -16.32 -2.34 -15.98
N ILE A 121 -17.43 -2.18 -16.71
CA ILE A 121 -18.75 -2.73 -16.38
C ILE A 121 -19.02 -3.98 -17.23
N ALA A 122 -19.47 -5.05 -16.57
CA ALA A 122 -19.97 -6.28 -17.18
C ALA A 122 -21.39 -6.04 -17.74
N TRP A 123 -21.46 -5.41 -18.91
CA TRP A 123 -22.71 -4.97 -19.50
C TRP A 123 -23.63 -6.12 -19.97
N ASP A 124 -23.12 -7.34 -20.05
CA ASP A 124 -23.90 -8.57 -20.27
C ASP A 124 -24.82 -8.92 -19.10
N ALA A 125 -24.55 -8.38 -17.90
CA ALA A 125 -25.49 -8.41 -16.78
C ALA A 125 -26.77 -7.59 -17.08
N GLU A 126 -27.88 -7.99 -16.47
CA GLU A 126 -29.19 -7.35 -16.69
C GLU A 126 -29.22 -5.89 -16.20
N LYS A 127 -28.61 -5.62 -15.03
CA LYS A 127 -28.57 -4.30 -14.38
C LYS A 127 -27.24 -4.08 -13.67
N ILE A 128 -26.88 -2.83 -13.46
CA ILE A 128 -25.74 -2.45 -12.63
C ILE A 128 -26.08 -2.71 -11.16
N LEU A 129 -25.31 -3.55 -10.47
CA LEU A 129 -25.55 -3.83 -9.05
C LEU A 129 -25.01 -2.72 -8.16
N VAL A 130 -25.83 -2.19 -7.26
CA VAL A 130 -25.43 -1.18 -6.26
C VAL A 130 -25.59 -1.76 -4.85
N PRO A 131 -24.49 -2.26 -4.24
CA PRO A 131 -24.55 -3.07 -3.01
C PRO A 131 -24.54 -2.23 -1.72
N VAL A 132 -25.43 -1.23 -1.60
CA VAL A 132 -25.45 -0.27 -0.47
C VAL A 132 -26.40 -0.63 0.68
N LEU A 133 -27.23 -1.67 0.52
CA LEU A 133 -28.21 -2.01 1.55
C LEU A 133 -27.56 -2.80 2.68
N ALA A 134 -27.84 -2.42 3.93
CA ALA A 134 -27.39 -3.14 5.14
C ALA A 134 -28.06 -4.53 5.30
N LYS A 135 -29.26 -4.69 4.74
CA LYS A 135 -30.12 -5.89 4.83
C LYS A 135 -30.68 -6.29 3.45
N PRO A 136 -31.32 -7.47 3.30
CA PRO A 136 -31.96 -7.87 2.05
C PRO A 136 -32.97 -6.84 1.53
N TYR A 137 -33.06 -6.68 0.19
CA TYR A 137 -33.93 -5.69 -0.46
C TYR A 137 -35.38 -5.73 0.02
N GLY A 138 -35.96 -6.93 0.16
CA GLY A 138 -37.34 -7.08 0.61
C GLY A 138 -37.57 -6.51 2.01
N GLU A 139 -36.64 -6.73 2.94
CA GLU A 139 -36.69 -6.20 4.29
C GLU A 139 -36.50 -4.67 4.29
N ALA A 140 -35.51 -4.17 3.55
CA ALA A 140 -35.28 -2.72 3.41
C ALA A 140 -36.51 -1.99 2.84
N SER A 141 -37.19 -2.60 1.87
CA SER A 141 -38.43 -2.07 1.31
C SER A 141 -39.59 -2.08 2.31
N MET A 142 -39.69 -3.12 3.15
CA MET A 142 -40.76 -3.23 4.16
C MET A 142 -40.56 -2.26 5.33
N ASP A 143 -39.31 -2.01 5.70
CA ASP A 143 -38.94 -1.13 6.82
C ASP A 143 -38.99 0.37 6.45
N GLY A 144 -39.26 0.69 5.18
CA GLY A 144 -39.34 2.08 4.70
C GLY A 144 -37.99 2.74 4.48
N ASP A 145 -36.92 1.95 4.29
CA ASP A 145 -35.57 2.45 4.03
C ASP A 145 -35.42 3.00 2.60
N LEU A 146 -36.37 2.71 1.72
CA LEU A 146 -36.37 3.09 0.32
C LEU A 146 -37.42 4.17 0.06
N LYS A 147 -37.04 5.25 -0.61
CA LYS A 147 -37.97 6.34 -0.94
C LYS A 147 -37.47 7.21 -2.09
N VAL A 148 -38.38 7.85 -2.79
CA VAL A 148 -38.09 8.97 -3.67
C VAL A 148 -37.96 10.24 -2.83
N VAL A 149 -36.93 11.03 -3.10
CA VAL A 149 -36.70 12.35 -2.49
C VAL A 149 -36.49 13.40 -3.57
N LEU A 150 -36.80 14.64 -3.25
CA LEU A 150 -36.41 15.80 -4.06
C LEU A 150 -35.13 16.39 -3.48
N ASP A 151 -34.04 16.29 -4.22
CA ASP A 151 -32.84 17.07 -3.95
C ASP A 151 -33.09 18.51 -4.40
N MET A 152 -33.31 19.40 -3.43
CA MET A 152 -33.58 20.82 -3.68
C MET A 152 -32.35 21.57 -4.22
N ALA A 153 -31.14 21.14 -3.88
CA ALA A 153 -29.92 21.80 -4.34
C ALA A 153 -29.67 21.51 -5.82
N GLY A 154 -29.82 20.26 -6.24
CA GLY A 154 -29.71 19.83 -7.63
C GLY A 154 -30.99 19.99 -8.46
N SER A 155 -32.14 20.25 -7.81
CA SER A 155 -33.48 20.23 -8.43
C SER A 155 -33.76 18.93 -9.18
N ARG A 156 -33.48 17.81 -8.52
CA ARG A 156 -33.57 16.45 -9.09
C ARG A 156 -34.35 15.52 -8.17
N LEU A 157 -35.18 14.67 -8.76
CA LEU A 157 -35.75 13.53 -8.06
C LEU A 157 -34.68 12.43 -7.96
N ARG A 158 -34.48 11.90 -6.75
CA ARG A 158 -33.50 10.87 -6.44
C ARG A 158 -34.16 9.69 -5.74
N PHE A 159 -33.54 8.52 -5.85
CA PHE A 159 -33.93 7.33 -5.09
C PHE A 159 -33.02 7.20 -3.88
N ASP A 160 -33.54 7.47 -2.69
CA ASP A 160 -32.82 7.33 -1.43
C ASP A 160 -32.92 5.88 -0.93
N ALA A 161 -31.77 5.30 -0.63
CA ALA A 161 -31.64 3.98 -0.02
C ALA A 161 -30.87 4.14 1.30
N ALA A 162 -31.61 4.35 2.40
CA ALA A 162 -31.06 4.58 3.74
C ALA A 162 -29.97 5.68 3.79
N GLY A 163 -30.21 6.81 3.11
CA GLY A 163 -29.27 7.94 3.03
C GLY A 163 -28.33 7.91 1.83
N TYR A 164 -28.21 6.79 1.12
CA TYR A 164 -27.46 6.73 -0.13
C TYR A 164 -28.37 7.13 -1.30
N GLN A 165 -28.19 8.34 -1.84
CA GLN A 165 -29.06 8.90 -2.87
C GLN A 165 -28.58 8.59 -4.29
N LEU A 166 -29.38 7.82 -5.03
CA LEU A 166 -29.11 7.42 -6.42
C LEU A 166 -29.85 8.28 -7.43
N PRO A 167 -29.28 8.49 -8.63
CA PRO A 167 -29.97 9.19 -9.69
C PRO A 167 -31.04 8.29 -10.28
N LEU A 168 -32.17 8.90 -10.66
CA LEU A 168 -33.20 8.24 -11.45
C LEU A 168 -32.95 8.48 -12.93
N ASP A 169 -33.17 7.46 -13.76
CA ASP A 169 -33.25 7.64 -15.21
C ASP A 169 -34.40 8.62 -15.50
N PRO A 170 -34.13 9.78 -16.13
CA PRO A 170 -35.17 10.79 -16.38
C PRO A 170 -36.39 10.24 -17.10
N ARG A 171 -36.25 9.22 -17.95
CA ARG A 171 -37.34 8.59 -18.70
C ARG A 171 -38.32 7.84 -17.80
N THR A 172 -37.87 7.45 -16.61
CA THR A 172 -38.67 6.74 -15.61
C THR A 172 -39.44 7.67 -14.67
N LEU A 173 -39.22 8.98 -14.73
CA LEU A 173 -39.93 9.94 -13.87
C LEU A 173 -41.45 9.98 -14.12
N GLY A 174 -41.92 9.41 -15.24
CA GLY A 174 -43.34 9.15 -15.46
C GLY A 174 -44.01 8.33 -14.34
N HIS A 175 -43.26 7.49 -13.61
CA HIS A 175 -43.75 6.77 -12.44
C HIS A 175 -44.08 7.71 -11.27
N VAL A 176 -43.32 8.79 -11.08
CA VAL A 176 -43.57 9.80 -10.04
C VAL A 176 -44.63 10.80 -10.53
N PHE A 177 -44.47 11.33 -11.75
CA PHE A 177 -45.43 12.26 -12.35
C PHE A 177 -46.81 11.63 -12.56
N GLY A 178 -46.93 10.30 -12.55
CA GLY A 178 -48.22 9.60 -12.56
C GLY A 178 -49.12 9.96 -11.37
N PHE A 179 -48.52 10.32 -10.23
CA PHE A 179 -49.22 10.77 -9.01
C PHE A 179 -49.40 12.30 -8.94
N LEU A 180 -48.87 13.05 -9.91
CA LEU A 180 -48.92 14.51 -9.92
C LEU A 180 -50.30 15.00 -10.35
N ASP A 181 -51.02 15.66 -9.43
CA ASP A 181 -52.28 16.34 -9.72
C ASP A 181 -52.02 17.81 -10.11
N HIS A 182 -51.53 18.02 -11.34
CA HIS A 182 -51.19 19.35 -11.86
C HIS A 182 -51.34 19.44 -13.39
N ALA A 183 -51.62 20.63 -13.93
CA ALA A 183 -51.83 20.85 -15.37
C ALA A 183 -50.59 20.50 -16.24
N GLU A 184 -49.38 20.62 -15.69
CA GLU A 184 -48.13 20.31 -16.38
C GLU A 184 -47.81 18.80 -16.48
N ARG A 185 -48.58 17.93 -15.80
CA ARG A 185 -48.33 16.48 -15.72
C ARG A 185 -48.06 15.85 -17.09
N ASP A 186 -49.01 15.94 -18.01
CA ASP A 186 -48.91 15.26 -19.31
C ASP A 186 -47.79 15.81 -20.19
N ARG A 187 -47.39 17.07 -19.96
CA ARG A 187 -46.29 17.70 -20.67
C ARG A 187 -44.95 17.17 -20.15
N LEU A 188 -44.78 17.10 -18.82
CA LEU A 188 -43.59 16.55 -18.18
C LEU A 188 -43.39 15.08 -18.52
N VAL A 189 -44.44 14.25 -18.39
CA VAL A 189 -44.37 12.81 -18.74
C VAL A 189 -43.88 12.63 -20.18
N ARG A 190 -44.48 13.33 -21.15
CA ARG A 190 -44.07 13.23 -22.56
C ARG A 190 -42.64 13.69 -22.80
N ARG A 191 -42.23 14.83 -22.22
CA ARG A 191 -40.89 15.39 -22.41
C ARG A 191 -39.81 14.47 -21.85
N PHE A 192 -39.99 13.99 -20.63
CA PHE A 192 -39.01 13.15 -19.95
C PHE A 192 -38.93 11.74 -20.56
N SER A 193 -40.05 11.17 -21.03
CA SER A 193 -40.08 9.80 -21.60
C SER A 193 -39.21 9.58 -22.85
N VAL A 194 -38.85 10.65 -23.56
CA VAL A 194 -38.04 10.61 -24.79
C VAL A 194 -36.67 11.28 -24.62
N ALA A 195 -36.29 11.56 -23.36
CA ALA A 195 -35.06 12.26 -23.04
C ALA A 195 -33.82 11.47 -23.47
N THR A 196 -32.80 12.22 -23.89
CA THR A 196 -31.46 11.70 -24.17
C THR A 196 -30.44 12.18 -23.13
N PRO A 197 -29.29 11.51 -22.96
CA PRO A 197 -28.26 11.92 -22.01
C PRO A 197 -27.80 13.38 -22.16
N ILE A 198 -27.74 13.89 -23.39
CA ILE A 198 -27.33 15.27 -23.69
C ILE A 198 -28.35 16.30 -23.14
N GLU A 199 -29.62 15.93 -23.05
CA GLU A 199 -30.70 16.80 -22.55
C GLU A 199 -30.83 16.76 -21.02
N GLY A 200 -30.04 15.93 -20.31
CA GLY A 200 -30.19 15.71 -18.87
C GLY A 200 -30.09 16.99 -18.02
N GLU A 201 -29.13 17.88 -18.32
CA GLU A 201 -28.99 19.18 -17.63
C GLU A 201 -30.18 20.10 -17.93
N GLU A 202 -30.58 20.23 -19.19
CA GLU A 202 -31.75 21.03 -19.60
C GLU A 202 -33.03 20.57 -18.89
N LEU A 203 -33.20 19.26 -18.67
CA LEU A 203 -34.34 18.70 -17.96
C LEU A 203 -34.35 19.06 -16.47
N ALA A 204 -33.18 19.06 -15.82
CA ALA A 204 -33.04 19.49 -14.44
C ALA A 204 -33.34 21.00 -14.29
N GLU A 205 -32.82 21.84 -15.20
CA GLU A 205 -33.12 23.28 -15.25
C GLU A 205 -34.62 23.53 -15.42
N ARG A 206 -35.29 22.81 -16.33
CA ARG A 206 -36.74 22.93 -16.51
C ARG A 206 -37.53 22.49 -15.28
N LEU A 207 -37.11 21.41 -14.61
CA LEU A 207 -37.75 21.00 -13.36
C LEU A 207 -37.57 22.09 -12.30
N HIS A 208 -36.38 22.70 -12.20
CA HIS A 208 -36.12 23.85 -11.33
C HIS A 208 -37.03 25.05 -11.64
N GLU A 209 -37.23 25.40 -12.91
CA GLU A 209 -38.16 26.46 -13.32
C GLU A 209 -39.59 26.18 -12.83
N HIS A 210 -40.06 24.93 -12.94
CA HIS A 210 -41.38 24.53 -12.44
C HIS A 210 -41.48 24.54 -10.91
N LEU A 211 -40.39 24.20 -10.19
CA LEU A 211 -40.34 24.28 -8.72
C LEU A 211 -40.50 25.72 -8.20
N GLY A 212 -40.30 26.74 -9.05
CA GLY A 212 -40.60 28.13 -8.71
C GLY A 212 -42.10 28.46 -8.60
N ASP A 213 -42.99 27.61 -9.13
CA ASP A 213 -44.44 27.71 -8.95
C ASP A 213 -44.85 26.95 -7.68
N GLU A 214 -45.34 27.67 -6.66
CA GLU A 214 -45.77 27.09 -5.38
C GLU A 214 -46.84 26.00 -5.55
N SER A 215 -47.74 26.15 -6.54
CA SER A 215 -48.80 25.16 -6.79
C SER A 215 -48.24 23.86 -7.37
N PHE A 216 -47.24 23.97 -8.24
CA PHE A 216 -46.53 22.81 -8.78
C PHE A 216 -45.67 22.14 -7.71
N ALA A 217 -44.91 22.90 -6.94
CA ALA A 217 -44.05 22.39 -5.88
C ALA A 217 -44.87 21.59 -4.83
N ALA A 218 -46.02 22.12 -4.41
CA ALA A 218 -46.93 21.42 -3.50
C ALA A 218 -47.52 20.15 -4.12
N ALA A 219 -47.91 20.18 -5.40
CA ALA A 219 -48.42 19.00 -6.10
C ALA A 219 -47.32 17.92 -6.26
N LEU A 220 -46.08 18.32 -6.53
CA LEU A 220 -44.96 17.39 -6.65
C LEU A 220 -44.60 16.76 -5.30
N ASP A 221 -44.59 17.53 -4.22
CA ASP A 221 -44.38 17.01 -2.86
C ASP A 221 -45.46 15.97 -2.51
N ALA A 222 -46.73 16.26 -2.80
CA ALA A 222 -47.84 15.31 -2.62
C ALA A 222 -47.66 14.04 -3.49
N ALA A 223 -47.15 14.17 -4.71
CA ALA A 223 -46.85 13.03 -5.59
C ALA A 223 -45.71 12.16 -5.02
N ILE A 224 -44.66 12.77 -4.49
CA ILE A 224 -43.54 12.08 -3.81
C ILE A 224 -44.05 11.34 -2.58
N GLN A 225 -44.87 11.98 -1.74
CA GLN A 225 -45.48 11.32 -0.58
C GLN A 225 -46.35 10.13 -0.99
N SER A 226 -47.11 10.26 -2.09
CA SER A 226 -47.98 9.20 -2.60
C SER A 226 -47.21 7.97 -3.09
N ILE A 227 -46.16 8.16 -3.90
CA ILE A 227 -45.34 7.03 -4.37
C ILE A 227 -44.58 6.37 -3.20
N ASN A 228 -44.10 7.15 -2.22
CA ASN A 228 -43.42 6.60 -1.04
C ASN A 228 -44.35 5.78 -0.13
N ALA A 229 -45.66 6.06 -0.17
CA ALA A 229 -46.66 5.27 0.54
C ALA A 229 -47.09 4.00 -0.22
N ASP A 230 -46.77 3.88 -1.51
CA ASP A 230 -47.11 2.74 -2.37
C ASP A 230 -45.87 1.89 -2.68
N GLN A 231 -45.67 0.84 -1.88
CA GLN A 231 -44.54 -0.09 -2.05
C GLN A 231 -44.48 -0.73 -3.44
N ALA A 232 -45.64 -1.01 -4.07
CA ALA A 232 -45.66 -1.63 -5.39
C ALA A 232 -45.22 -0.62 -6.46
N ALA A 233 -45.65 0.63 -6.36
CA ALA A 233 -45.23 1.70 -7.26
C ALA A 233 -43.74 2.03 -7.11
N LEU A 234 -43.24 2.07 -5.86
CA LEU A 234 -41.83 2.32 -5.58
C LEU A 234 -40.94 1.17 -6.10
N HIS A 235 -41.36 -0.08 -5.90
CA HIS A 235 -40.69 -1.25 -6.48
C HIS A 235 -40.70 -1.21 -8.01
N ALA A 236 -41.83 -0.83 -8.63
CA ALA A 236 -41.91 -0.69 -10.08
C ALA A 236 -40.98 0.41 -10.63
N LEU A 237 -40.84 1.53 -9.92
CA LEU A 237 -39.87 2.58 -10.27
C LEU A 237 -38.43 2.07 -10.15
N HIS A 238 -38.10 1.37 -9.07
CA HIS A 238 -36.79 0.75 -8.89
C HIS A 238 -36.49 -0.27 -10.00
N GLU A 239 -37.45 -1.10 -10.38
CA GLU A 239 -37.29 -2.06 -11.46
C GLU A 239 -37.18 -1.40 -12.85
N ALA A 240 -37.61 -0.14 -13.00
CA ALA A 240 -37.42 0.61 -14.23
C ALA A 240 -36.00 1.20 -14.38
N GLN A 241 -35.18 1.19 -13.32
CA GLN A 241 -33.83 1.75 -13.37
C GLN A 241 -32.84 0.80 -14.07
N VAL A 242 -31.75 1.39 -14.60
CA VAL A 242 -30.61 0.66 -15.19
C VAL A 242 -29.74 -0.03 -14.12
N TRP A 243 -29.93 0.36 -12.86
CA TRP A 243 -29.26 -0.20 -11.69
C TRP A 243 -30.24 -0.93 -10.78
N ARG A 244 -29.70 -1.75 -9.88
CA ARG A 244 -30.45 -2.48 -8.87
C ARG A 244 -29.72 -2.46 -7.54
N LEU A 245 -30.41 -1.95 -6.52
CA LEU A 245 -30.00 -2.06 -5.12
C LEU A 245 -29.85 -3.53 -4.67
N ALA A 246 -28.79 -3.80 -3.92
CA ALA A 246 -28.54 -5.11 -3.33
C ALA A 246 -28.00 -5.01 -1.91
N TRP A 247 -28.18 -6.10 -1.17
CA TRP A 247 -27.51 -6.29 0.11
C TRP A 247 -26.00 -6.33 -0.10
N TRP A 248 -25.24 -5.57 0.71
CA TRP A 248 -23.79 -5.42 0.56
C TRP A 248 -23.03 -6.75 0.46
N ARG A 249 -23.49 -7.79 1.18
CA ARG A 249 -22.90 -9.14 1.12
C ARG A 249 -23.02 -9.84 -0.24
N THR A 250 -23.87 -9.33 -1.13
CA THR A 250 -24.05 -9.86 -2.49
C THR A 250 -22.91 -9.42 -3.43
N ALA A 251 -22.18 -8.35 -3.08
CA ALA A 251 -21.14 -7.79 -3.94
C ALA A 251 -20.06 -8.83 -4.32
N ARG A 252 -19.64 -9.69 -3.40
CA ARG A 252 -18.60 -10.70 -3.67
C ARG A 252 -18.92 -11.67 -4.82
N GLU A 253 -20.20 -11.90 -5.11
CA GLU A 253 -20.66 -12.91 -6.06
C GLU A 253 -21.27 -12.32 -7.32
N LYS A 254 -21.94 -11.16 -7.21
CA LYS A 254 -22.80 -10.63 -8.28
C LYS A 254 -22.45 -9.21 -8.71
N LEU A 255 -21.32 -8.66 -8.29
CA LEU A 255 -20.91 -7.34 -8.74
C LEU A 255 -20.77 -7.32 -10.26
N THR A 256 -21.26 -6.26 -10.88
CA THR A 256 -21.35 -6.14 -12.34
C THR A 256 -20.30 -5.17 -12.89
N TYR A 257 -19.24 -4.91 -12.14
CA TYR A 257 -18.13 -4.06 -12.55
C TYR A 257 -16.84 -4.53 -11.87
N ARG A 258 -15.70 -4.25 -12.50
CA ARG A 258 -14.38 -4.45 -11.88
C ARG A 258 -14.22 -3.49 -10.72
N ARG A 259 -13.65 -3.97 -9.63
CA ARG A 259 -13.31 -3.18 -8.46
C ARG A 259 -11.82 -3.21 -8.13
N PHE A 260 -11.37 -2.31 -7.24
CA PHE A 260 -10.05 -2.41 -6.62
C PHE A 260 -10.10 -3.45 -5.50
N PHE A 261 -9.31 -4.53 -5.64
CA PHE A 261 -9.29 -5.67 -4.73
C PHE A 261 -10.70 -6.19 -4.37
N GLU A 262 -11.10 -6.04 -3.11
CA GLU A 262 -12.40 -6.44 -2.60
C GLU A 262 -13.30 -5.27 -2.15
N ILE A 263 -12.97 -4.04 -2.55
CA ILE A 263 -13.65 -2.82 -2.11
C ILE A 263 -14.72 -2.45 -3.14
N ALA A 264 -15.99 -2.66 -2.80
CA ALA A 264 -17.11 -2.38 -3.72
C ALA A 264 -17.24 -0.88 -4.06
N ASP A 265 -16.74 -0.02 -3.17
CA ASP A 265 -16.81 1.44 -3.29
C ASP A 265 -15.73 2.02 -4.23
N LEU A 266 -14.92 1.18 -4.87
CA LEU A 266 -13.89 1.60 -5.83
C LEU A 266 -14.08 0.91 -7.17
N ILE A 267 -14.55 1.64 -8.17
CA ILE A 267 -14.86 1.12 -9.51
C ILE A 267 -13.67 1.28 -10.46
N GLY A 268 -13.35 0.21 -11.20
CA GLY A 268 -12.24 0.16 -12.15
C GLY A 268 -12.45 1.05 -13.37
N VAL A 269 -11.43 1.84 -13.72
CA VAL A 269 -11.37 2.75 -14.87
C VAL A 269 -10.60 2.10 -16.03
N ARG A 270 -11.08 2.31 -17.25
CA ARG A 270 -10.55 1.73 -18.49
C ARG A 270 -9.51 2.62 -19.16
N GLN A 271 -8.36 2.74 -18.52
CA GLN A 271 -7.25 3.59 -18.97
C GLN A 271 -6.67 3.19 -20.34
N GLU A 272 -6.93 1.96 -20.81
CA GLU A 272 -6.55 1.51 -22.15
C GLU A 272 -7.31 2.26 -23.28
N LEU A 273 -8.37 2.99 -22.95
CA LEU A 273 -9.12 3.81 -23.89
C LEU A 273 -8.57 5.24 -23.91
N ARG A 274 -8.12 5.71 -25.09
CA ARG A 274 -7.48 7.03 -25.26
C ARG A 274 -8.29 8.22 -24.71
N HIS A 275 -9.61 8.21 -24.84
CA HIS A 275 -10.44 9.31 -24.34
C HIS A 275 -10.48 9.33 -22.81
N VAL A 276 -10.54 8.16 -22.16
CA VAL A 276 -10.49 8.02 -20.71
C VAL A 276 -9.17 8.55 -20.18
N PHE A 277 -8.05 8.07 -20.73
CA PHE A 277 -6.72 8.55 -20.38
C PHE A 277 -6.61 10.08 -20.49
N ARG A 278 -7.03 10.64 -21.64
CA ARG A 278 -6.98 12.10 -21.87
C ARG A 278 -7.81 12.87 -20.84
N ASP A 279 -9.02 12.41 -20.56
CA ASP A 279 -9.96 13.13 -19.72
C ASP A 279 -9.59 13.02 -18.22
N SER A 280 -9.04 11.89 -17.78
CA SER A 280 -8.55 11.72 -16.41
C SER A 280 -7.18 12.38 -16.17
N HIS A 281 -6.31 12.52 -17.16
CA HIS A 281 -4.96 13.10 -16.99
C HIS A 281 -4.87 14.58 -17.35
N ARG A 282 -5.97 15.20 -17.78
CA ARG A 282 -5.99 16.59 -18.28
C ARG A 282 -5.37 17.57 -17.28
N THR A 283 -5.76 17.53 -16.01
CA THR A 283 -5.22 18.44 -14.99
C THR A 283 -3.75 18.15 -14.68
N VAL A 284 -3.34 16.90 -14.55
CA VAL A 284 -1.93 16.54 -14.32
C VAL A 284 -1.02 17.02 -15.47
N ILE A 285 -1.45 16.83 -16.72
CA ILE A 285 -0.72 17.31 -17.90
C ILE A 285 -0.69 18.85 -17.94
N ARG A 286 -1.77 19.53 -17.51
CA ARG A 286 -1.79 20.99 -17.33
C ARG A 286 -0.72 21.42 -16.32
N LEU A 287 -0.65 20.78 -15.15
CA LEU A 287 0.33 21.10 -14.10
C LEU A 287 1.77 20.93 -14.58
N ALA A 288 2.05 19.86 -15.33
CA ALA A 288 3.36 19.67 -15.96
C ALA A 288 3.70 20.83 -16.92
N ARG A 289 2.76 21.22 -17.79
CA ARG A 289 2.94 22.36 -18.73
C ARG A 289 3.18 23.68 -18.01
N GLU A 290 2.49 23.90 -16.89
CA GLU A 290 2.63 25.07 -16.02
C GLU A 290 3.89 25.02 -15.14
N ARG A 291 4.66 23.92 -15.19
CA ARG A 291 5.88 23.68 -14.39
C ARG A 291 5.63 23.63 -12.89
N ARG A 292 4.44 23.17 -12.51
CA ARG A 292 4.04 22.91 -11.12
C ARG A 292 4.21 21.45 -10.71
N LEU A 293 4.59 20.59 -11.65
CA LEU A 293 4.80 19.15 -11.47
C LEU A 293 6.19 18.76 -11.95
N ASP A 294 6.98 18.14 -11.08
CA ASP A 294 8.32 17.60 -11.38
C ASP A 294 8.29 16.06 -11.49
N GLY A 295 7.27 15.38 -10.95
CA GLY A 295 7.07 13.95 -11.15
C GLY A 295 5.67 13.45 -10.79
N ILE A 296 5.41 12.19 -11.07
CA ILE A 296 4.16 11.50 -10.76
C ILE A 296 4.46 10.09 -10.25
N ARG A 297 3.78 9.67 -9.18
CA ARG A 297 3.73 8.28 -8.72
C ARG A 297 2.40 7.69 -9.13
N ILE A 298 2.44 6.54 -9.80
CA ILE A 298 1.26 5.83 -10.26
C ILE A 298 0.88 4.77 -9.23
N ASP A 299 -0.30 4.97 -8.64
CA ASP A 299 -0.95 4.01 -7.76
C ASP A 299 -1.38 2.75 -8.52
N HIS A 300 -1.12 1.59 -7.92
CA HIS A 300 -1.61 0.29 -8.33
C HIS A 300 -1.52 0.03 -9.85
N VAL A 301 -0.31 0.18 -10.41
CA VAL A 301 -0.09 0.01 -11.86
C VAL A 301 -0.48 -1.39 -12.34
N ASP A 302 -0.39 -2.39 -11.46
CA ASP A 302 -0.75 -3.77 -11.71
C ASP A 302 -2.28 -4.02 -11.79
N GLY A 303 -3.12 -3.02 -11.51
CA GLY A 303 -4.56 -3.09 -11.78
C GLY A 303 -4.93 -2.73 -13.23
N LEU A 304 -4.02 -2.11 -13.98
CA LEU A 304 -4.28 -1.63 -15.33
C LEU A 304 -4.38 -2.78 -16.34
N ALA A 305 -5.21 -2.58 -17.36
CA ALA A 305 -5.38 -3.52 -18.46
C ALA A 305 -4.10 -3.68 -19.30
N ASP A 306 -3.41 -2.57 -19.55
CA ASP A 306 -2.17 -2.50 -20.33
C ASP A 306 -1.22 -1.46 -19.71
N PRO A 307 -0.50 -1.82 -18.62
CA PRO A 307 0.34 -0.86 -17.89
C PRO A 307 1.48 -0.33 -18.75
N LYS A 308 2.04 -1.14 -19.67
CA LYS A 308 3.12 -0.70 -20.56
C LYS A 308 2.65 0.45 -21.44
N ASN A 309 1.56 0.28 -22.19
CA ASN A 309 1.09 1.32 -23.09
C ASN A 309 0.56 2.54 -22.34
N TYR A 310 -0.06 2.36 -21.16
CA TYR A 310 -0.42 3.47 -20.29
C TYR A 310 0.79 4.34 -19.91
N LEU A 311 1.90 3.73 -19.47
CA LEU A 311 3.11 4.46 -19.07
C LEU A 311 3.79 5.13 -20.28
N LEU A 312 3.76 4.50 -21.46
CA LEU A 312 4.27 5.09 -22.69
C LEU A 312 3.43 6.30 -23.15
N ASP A 313 2.10 6.19 -23.08
CA ASP A 313 1.18 7.30 -23.38
C ASP A 313 1.40 8.47 -22.40
N LEU A 314 1.61 8.18 -21.11
CA LEU A 314 1.95 9.18 -20.09
C LEU A 314 3.29 9.87 -20.37
N ARG A 315 4.34 9.09 -20.67
CA ARG A 315 5.64 9.64 -21.06
C ARG A 315 5.52 10.50 -22.31
N GLN A 316 4.78 10.05 -23.32
CA GLN A 316 4.54 10.82 -24.54
C GLN A 316 3.79 12.12 -24.26
N ALA A 317 2.79 12.11 -23.39
CA ALA A 317 2.07 13.32 -22.99
C ALA A 317 3.01 14.34 -22.35
N PHE A 318 3.97 13.88 -21.55
CA PHE A 318 4.99 14.70 -20.90
C PHE A 318 6.11 15.21 -21.82
N GLN A 319 6.52 14.47 -22.86
CA GLN A 319 7.52 14.94 -23.83
C GLN A 319 7.14 16.23 -24.55
N SER A 320 5.86 16.60 -24.56
CA SER A 320 5.39 17.90 -25.08
C SER A 320 5.74 19.09 -24.16
N VAL A 321 6.34 18.83 -23.00
CA VAL A 321 6.68 19.80 -21.96
C VAL A 321 8.19 20.07 -21.96
N ARG A 322 8.60 21.25 -21.52
CA ARG A 322 10.04 21.65 -21.49
C ARG A 322 10.85 20.91 -20.41
N ARG A 323 10.19 20.33 -19.41
CA ARG A 323 10.75 19.51 -18.33
C ARG A 323 9.92 18.24 -18.29
N ASP A 324 10.55 17.11 -18.53
CA ASP A 324 9.88 15.80 -18.46
C ASP A 324 9.74 15.43 -16.98
N PRO A 325 8.51 15.32 -16.45
CA PRO A 325 8.30 14.81 -15.11
C PRO A 325 8.74 13.34 -15.03
N VAL A 326 9.32 12.98 -13.89
CA VAL A 326 9.65 11.59 -13.59
C VAL A 326 8.39 10.78 -13.30
N ILE A 327 8.43 9.48 -13.57
CA ILE A 327 7.34 8.53 -13.39
C ILE A 327 7.82 7.41 -12.47
N PHE A 328 7.20 7.31 -11.31
CA PHE A 328 7.34 6.17 -10.41
C PHE A 328 6.09 5.32 -10.46
N VAL A 329 6.22 4.03 -10.18
CA VAL A 329 5.08 3.11 -10.08
C VAL A 329 5.08 2.41 -8.74
N GLU A 330 3.91 2.33 -8.12
CA GLU A 330 3.69 1.34 -7.08
C GLU A 330 3.56 -0.03 -7.73
N LYS A 331 4.58 -0.86 -7.53
CA LYS A 331 4.64 -2.24 -8.02
C LYS A 331 5.46 -3.08 -7.05
N ILE A 332 4.92 -4.22 -6.66
CA ILE A 332 5.60 -5.15 -5.76
C ILE A 332 6.40 -6.15 -6.57
N LEU A 333 7.72 -6.15 -6.41
CA LEU A 333 8.62 -7.16 -6.99
C LEU A 333 8.77 -8.31 -5.99
N THR A 334 8.77 -9.55 -6.50
CA THR A 334 8.88 -10.76 -5.68
C THR A 334 10.03 -11.64 -6.16
N GLY A 335 10.78 -12.26 -5.25
CA GLY A 335 11.92 -13.11 -5.57
C GLY A 335 12.92 -12.44 -6.53
N GLU A 336 13.20 -13.10 -7.64
CA GLU A 336 14.14 -12.63 -8.67
C GLU A 336 13.50 -11.72 -9.75
N GLU A 337 12.26 -11.26 -9.53
CA GLU A 337 11.58 -10.38 -10.49
C GLU A 337 12.32 -9.04 -10.63
N ARG A 338 12.61 -8.66 -11.88
CA ARG A 338 13.22 -7.37 -12.22
C ARG A 338 12.20 -6.39 -12.77
N LEU A 339 12.40 -5.09 -12.52
CA LEU A 339 11.59 -4.05 -13.11
C LEU A 339 11.72 -4.06 -14.65
N ARG A 340 10.61 -3.85 -15.34
CA ARG A 340 10.57 -3.92 -16.79
C ARG A 340 11.16 -2.67 -17.43
N GLN A 341 12.35 -2.80 -17.99
CA GLN A 341 13.01 -1.72 -18.74
C GLN A 341 12.17 -1.18 -19.91
N SER A 342 11.28 -1.99 -20.48
CA SER A 342 10.36 -1.57 -21.55
C SER A 342 9.30 -0.54 -21.12
N TRP A 343 9.12 -0.29 -19.81
CA TRP A 343 8.17 0.70 -19.31
C TRP A 343 8.69 2.14 -19.41
N ASN A 344 10.01 2.32 -19.54
CA ASN A 344 10.64 3.64 -19.69
C ASN A 344 10.25 4.61 -18.55
N ILE A 345 10.49 4.17 -17.32
CA ILE A 345 10.20 4.88 -16.05
C ILE A 345 11.44 4.91 -15.16
N GLU A 346 11.43 5.76 -14.13
CA GLU A 346 12.59 5.98 -13.25
C GLU A 346 12.72 4.90 -12.17
N GLY A 347 11.63 4.25 -11.77
CA GLY A 347 11.68 3.10 -10.85
C GLY A 347 10.36 2.78 -10.15
N THR A 348 10.41 1.88 -9.18
CA THR A 348 9.29 1.61 -8.27
C THR A 348 9.25 2.63 -7.12
N THR A 349 8.27 2.49 -6.23
CA THR A 349 8.24 3.17 -4.92
C THR A 349 9.16 2.55 -3.87
N GLY A 350 9.86 1.44 -4.17
CA GLY A 350 10.98 0.96 -3.35
C GLY A 350 10.71 -0.17 -2.36
N TYR A 351 9.59 -0.89 -2.44
CA TYR A 351 9.31 -2.00 -1.52
C TYR A 351 10.36 -3.12 -1.59
N GLU A 352 10.98 -3.35 -2.74
CA GLU A 352 12.07 -4.33 -2.87
C GLU A 352 13.32 -3.96 -2.05
N PHE A 353 13.49 -2.68 -1.68
CA PHE A 353 14.54 -2.27 -0.76
C PHE A 353 14.25 -2.73 0.67
N ILE A 354 12.99 -2.78 1.10
CA ILE A 354 12.60 -3.32 2.41
C ILE A 354 13.00 -4.80 2.50
N SER A 355 12.76 -5.58 1.45
CA SER A 355 13.14 -7.00 1.38
C SER A 355 14.66 -7.20 1.39
N ALA A 356 15.43 -6.29 0.77
CA ALA A 356 16.88 -6.30 0.87
C ALA A 356 17.38 -5.97 2.29
N LEU A 357 16.71 -5.06 3.00
CA LEU A 357 17.03 -4.70 4.38
C LEU A 357 16.70 -5.85 5.35
N SER A 358 15.56 -6.53 5.18
CA SER A 358 15.22 -7.68 6.02
C SER A 358 16.24 -8.81 5.85
N GLY A 359 16.62 -9.12 4.60
CA GLY A 359 17.69 -10.09 4.31
C GLY A 359 19.00 -9.72 4.99
N LEU A 360 19.32 -8.44 5.08
CA LEU A 360 20.54 -7.96 5.71
C LEU A 360 20.53 -8.05 7.25
N TYR A 361 19.43 -7.69 7.90
CA TYR A 361 19.39 -7.52 9.36
C TYR A 361 18.86 -8.72 10.14
N VAL A 362 18.20 -9.68 9.48
CA VAL A 362 17.83 -10.94 10.11
C VAL A 362 19.01 -11.90 10.11
N ASP A 363 19.23 -12.58 11.23
CA ASP A 363 20.26 -13.59 11.37
C ASP A 363 19.84 -14.90 10.69
N ALA A 364 20.34 -15.12 9.47
CA ALA A 364 20.00 -16.30 8.66
C ALA A 364 20.38 -17.63 9.35
N ASP A 365 21.40 -17.63 10.22
CA ASP A 365 21.87 -18.85 10.89
C ASP A 365 20.89 -19.34 11.98
N GLU A 366 19.96 -18.48 12.40
CA GLU A 366 19.00 -18.73 13.48
C GLU A 366 17.57 -19.01 12.96
N GLU A 367 17.38 -19.27 11.65
CA GLU A 367 16.07 -19.60 11.08
C GLU A 367 15.42 -20.80 11.78
N GLU A 368 16.17 -21.89 11.93
CA GLU A 368 15.65 -23.07 12.63
C GLU A 368 15.36 -22.80 14.10
N GLY A 369 16.18 -21.95 14.75
CA GLY A 369 16.02 -21.53 16.13
C GLY A 369 14.68 -20.83 16.34
N MET A 370 14.39 -19.82 15.51
CA MET A 370 13.12 -19.10 15.56
C MET A 370 11.92 -19.93 15.14
N THR A 371 12.09 -20.80 14.13
CA THR A 371 11.02 -21.70 13.68
C THR A 371 10.62 -22.67 14.79
N ARG A 372 11.60 -23.28 15.49
CA ARG A 372 11.33 -24.14 16.65
C ARG A 372 10.70 -23.39 17.80
N ALA A 373 11.19 -22.18 18.12
CA ALA A 373 10.62 -21.34 19.16
C ALA A 373 9.13 -21.04 18.91
N TYR A 374 8.81 -20.63 17.68
CA TYR A 374 7.43 -20.35 17.28
C TYR A 374 6.55 -21.62 17.32
N ALA A 375 7.02 -22.72 16.72
CA ALA A 375 6.27 -23.99 16.69
C ALA A 375 6.01 -24.57 18.09
N GLN A 376 6.99 -24.47 19.00
CA GLN A 376 6.83 -24.89 20.38
C GLN A 376 5.78 -24.05 21.11
N PHE A 377 5.76 -22.73 20.89
CA PHE A 377 4.79 -21.84 21.53
C PHE A 377 3.36 -22.09 21.04
N ILE A 378 3.16 -22.23 19.74
CA ILE A 378 1.81 -22.45 19.17
C ILE A 378 1.35 -23.92 19.27
N GLY A 379 2.26 -24.85 19.56
CA GLY A 379 1.97 -26.27 19.71
C GLY A 379 1.85 -27.05 18.39
N GLU A 380 2.20 -26.44 17.25
CA GLU A 380 2.17 -27.07 15.94
C GLU A 380 3.24 -26.50 14.99
N GLU A 381 3.64 -27.28 13.98
CA GLU A 381 4.46 -26.80 12.86
C GLU A 381 3.56 -26.35 11.71
N GLU A 382 3.68 -25.09 11.28
CA GLU A 382 2.93 -24.55 10.15
C GLU A 382 3.73 -24.62 8.84
N ASP A 383 3.13 -25.16 7.77
CA ASP A 383 3.68 -25.08 6.41
C ASP A 383 3.21 -23.78 5.73
N LEU A 384 4.11 -22.79 5.69
CA LEU A 384 3.86 -21.48 5.08
C LEU A 384 3.50 -21.58 3.59
N ARG A 385 4.17 -22.43 2.81
CA ARG A 385 3.91 -22.56 1.37
C ARG A 385 2.51 -23.12 1.11
N GLN A 386 2.10 -24.11 1.90
CA GLN A 386 0.73 -24.63 1.85
C GLN A 386 -0.29 -23.61 2.40
N MET A 387 0.08 -22.79 3.38
CA MET A 387 -0.78 -21.71 3.86
C MET A 387 -1.06 -20.68 2.75
N ILE A 388 -0.01 -20.19 2.07
CA ILE A 388 -0.10 -19.25 0.93
C ILE A 388 -0.99 -19.85 -0.16
N LEU A 389 -0.73 -21.09 -0.56
CA LEU A 389 -1.52 -21.77 -1.59
C LEU A 389 -3.01 -21.84 -1.21
N ARG A 390 -3.31 -22.31 0.00
CA ARG A 390 -4.69 -22.38 0.51
C ARG A 390 -5.37 -21.01 0.54
N GLN A 391 -4.64 -19.95 0.92
CA GLN A 391 -5.22 -18.61 0.96
C GLN A 391 -5.44 -18.03 -0.44
N LYS A 392 -4.52 -18.22 -1.39
CA LYS A 392 -4.73 -17.82 -2.79
C LYS A 392 -5.99 -18.48 -3.37
N ARG A 393 -6.15 -19.79 -3.16
CA ARG A 393 -7.38 -20.53 -3.54
C ARG A 393 -8.62 -19.96 -2.86
N SER A 394 -8.58 -19.73 -1.56
CA SER A 394 -9.72 -19.22 -0.78
C SER A 394 -10.14 -17.82 -1.23
N ILE A 395 -9.19 -16.89 -1.37
CA ILE A 395 -9.47 -15.52 -1.81
C ILE A 395 -10.08 -15.52 -3.20
N PHE A 396 -9.50 -16.27 -4.15
CA PHE A 396 -10.01 -16.28 -5.51
C PHE A 396 -11.42 -16.91 -5.59
N SER A 397 -11.66 -18.00 -4.87
CA SER A 397 -12.97 -18.69 -4.89
C SER A 397 -14.07 -18.03 -4.07
N ARG A 398 -13.74 -17.27 -3.00
CA ARG A 398 -14.74 -16.69 -2.08
C ARG A 398 -14.86 -15.19 -2.20
N ASN A 399 -13.76 -14.46 -2.11
CA ASN A 399 -13.75 -12.99 -2.06
C ASN A 399 -13.85 -12.38 -3.46
N LEU A 400 -13.29 -13.06 -4.46
CA LEU A 400 -13.28 -12.65 -5.88
C LEU A 400 -14.11 -13.61 -6.76
N ALA A 401 -15.20 -14.16 -6.20
CA ALA A 401 -16.04 -15.14 -6.87
C ALA A 401 -16.69 -14.57 -8.14
N GLY A 402 -17.07 -13.29 -8.13
CA GLY A 402 -17.56 -12.57 -9.31
C GLY A 402 -16.53 -12.51 -10.43
N GLU A 403 -15.28 -12.16 -10.13
CA GLU A 403 -14.18 -12.15 -11.10
C GLU A 403 -13.88 -13.55 -11.66
N LEU A 404 -13.93 -14.58 -10.81
CA LEU A 404 -13.76 -15.97 -11.23
C LEU A 404 -14.89 -16.42 -12.18
N ALA A 405 -16.13 -16.05 -11.89
CA ALA A 405 -17.27 -16.35 -12.76
C ALA A 405 -17.12 -15.67 -14.14
N TYR A 406 -16.69 -14.41 -14.15
CA TYR A 406 -16.39 -13.67 -15.39
C TYR A 406 -15.29 -14.35 -16.21
N LEU A 407 -14.15 -14.68 -15.58
CA LEU A 407 -13.04 -15.38 -16.24
C LEU A 407 -13.43 -16.75 -16.78
N THR A 408 -14.26 -17.48 -16.03
CA THR A 408 -14.81 -18.78 -16.47
C THR A 408 -15.66 -18.59 -17.73
N GLY A 409 -16.50 -17.56 -17.78
CA GLY A 409 -17.30 -17.20 -18.95
C GLY A 409 -16.45 -16.91 -20.19
N GLU A 410 -15.43 -16.04 -20.05
CA GLU A 410 -14.50 -15.71 -21.14
C GLU A 410 -13.75 -16.95 -21.66
N ALA A 411 -13.25 -17.80 -20.76
CA ALA A 411 -12.57 -19.04 -21.13
C ALA A 411 -13.51 -20.00 -21.88
N LEU A 412 -14.75 -20.20 -21.41
CA LEU A 412 -15.74 -21.05 -22.06
C LEU A 412 -16.18 -20.51 -23.43
N ALA A 413 -16.24 -19.18 -23.59
CA ALA A 413 -16.57 -18.55 -24.87
C ALA A 413 -15.54 -18.89 -25.95
N VAL A 414 -14.26 -19.02 -25.58
CA VAL A 414 -13.20 -19.53 -26.47
C VAL A 414 -13.27 -21.05 -26.60
N ALA A 415 -13.37 -21.78 -25.49
CA ALA A 415 -13.36 -23.24 -25.45
C ALA A 415 -14.46 -23.87 -26.32
N SER A 416 -15.66 -23.27 -26.32
CA SER A 416 -16.81 -23.75 -27.08
C SER A 416 -16.61 -23.77 -28.60
N ARG A 417 -15.61 -23.04 -29.13
CA ARG A 417 -15.31 -22.93 -30.56
C ARG A 417 -14.36 -24.03 -31.05
N GLY A 418 -13.50 -24.54 -30.16
CA GLY A 418 -12.50 -25.56 -30.48
C GLY A 418 -13.06 -26.98 -30.34
N LEU A 419 -12.78 -27.85 -31.32
CA LEU A 419 -13.26 -29.24 -31.30
C LEU A 419 -12.71 -30.04 -30.10
N ALA A 420 -11.46 -29.81 -29.71
CA ALA A 420 -10.82 -30.50 -28.59
C ALA A 420 -11.19 -29.91 -27.21
N THR A 421 -11.80 -28.72 -27.18
CA THR A 421 -12.07 -27.96 -25.95
C THR A 421 -13.56 -27.80 -25.67
N ARG A 422 -14.45 -28.25 -26.59
CA ARG A 422 -15.90 -28.02 -26.50
C ARG A 422 -16.58 -28.73 -25.33
N ASP A 423 -15.97 -29.81 -24.84
CA ASP A 423 -16.47 -30.57 -23.68
C ASP A 423 -15.94 -30.05 -22.33
N LEU A 424 -15.10 -29.00 -22.33
CA LEU A 424 -14.63 -28.37 -21.10
C LEU A 424 -15.80 -27.66 -20.39
N GLY A 425 -16.13 -28.13 -19.18
CA GLY A 425 -17.22 -27.61 -18.38
C GLY A 425 -16.82 -26.42 -17.48
N PRO A 426 -17.81 -25.65 -16.99
CA PRO A 426 -17.58 -24.48 -16.14
C PRO A 426 -16.82 -24.79 -14.84
N ASP A 427 -17.14 -25.90 -14.17
CA ASP A 427 -16.47 -26.32 -12.94
C ASP A 427 -14.98 -26.59 -13.16
N THR A 428 -14.65 -27.42 -14.16
CA THR A 428 -13.28 -27.80 -14.49
C THR A 428 -12.44 -26.59 -14.93
N ILE A 429 -13.02 -25.69 -15.72
CA ILE A 429 -12.36 -24.44 -16.13
C ILE A 429 -12.11 -23.54 -14.92
N SER A 430 -13.11 -23.32 -14.07
CA SER A 430 -12.99 -22.50 -12.86
C SER A 430 -11.88 -23.01 -11.92
N ARG A 431 -11.86 -24.33 -11.64
CA ARG A 431 -10.77 -24.95 -10.86
C ARG A 431 -9.40 -24.79 -11.53
N SER A 432 -9.32 -24.94 -12.85
CA SER A 432 -8.05 -24.75 -13.60
C SER A 432 -7.54 -23.32 -13.51
N ILE A 433 -8.44 -22.32 -13.60
CA ILE A 433 -8.10 -20.90 -13.43
C ILE A 433 -7.53 -20.65 -12.03
N ILE A 434 -8.19 -21.18 -10.99
CA ILE A 434 -7.73 -21.05 -9.60
C ILE A 434 -6.34 -21.67 -9.44
N GLU A 435 -6.12 -22.89 -9.93
CA GLU A 435 -4.85 -23.59 -9.73
C GLU A 435 -3.67 -22.91 -10.43
N VAL A 436 -3.87 -22.43 -11.67
CA VAL A 436 -2.84 -21.67 -12.39
C VAL A 436 -2.55 -20.34 -11.67
N ALA A 437 -3.58 -19.59 -11.26
CA ALA A 437 -3.39 -18.34 -10.53
C ALA A 437 -2.69 -18.55 -9.17
N ALA A 438 -3.07 -19.59 -8.44
CA ALA A 438 -2.48 -19.90 -7.14
C ALA A 438 -1.03 -20.43 -7.26
N ALA A 439 -0.64 -20.94 -8.42
CA ALA A 439 0.71 -21.37 -8.73
C ALA A 439 1.64 -20.23 -9.17
N LEU A 440 1.12 -19.03 -9.48
CA LEU A 440 1.98 -17.90 -9.85
C LEU A 440 2.83 -17.43 -8.65
N PRO A 441 4.16 -17.27 -8.84
CA PRO A 441 5.03 -16.70 -7.82
C PRO A 441 4.99 -15.17 -7.80
N VAL A 442 4.56 -14.54 -8.88
CA VAL A 442 4.46 -13.08 -9.05
C VAL A 442 3.03 -12.58 -8.88
N TYR A 443 2.85 -11.27 -8.69
CA TYR A 443 1.53 -10.63 -8.62
C TYR A 443 0.74 -10.81 -9.93
N ARG A 444 1.41 -10.61 -11.07
CA ARG A 444 0.80 -10.81 -12.39
C ARG A 444 1.86 -10.98 -13.47
N THR A 445 1.41 -11.48 -14.62
CA THR A 445 2.16 -11.43 -15.88
C THR A 445 1.76 -10.19 -16.70
N TYR A 446 2.50 -9.95 -17.79
CA TYR A 446 2.32 -8.78 -18.66
C TYR A 446 2.27 -9.15 -20.14
N VAL A 447 1.46 -10.15 -20.45
CA VAL A 447 1.03 -10.50 -21.81
C VAL A 447 0.04 -9.45 -22.30
N GLY A 448 0.20 -9.01 -23.55
CA GLY A 448 -0.66 -7.98 -24.14
C GLY A 448 -0.72 -8.04 -25.66
N VAL A 449 -1.15 -6.94 -26.28
CA VAL A 449 -1.28 -6.82 -27.75
C VAL A 449 0.06 -6.96 -28.48
N ASP A 450 1.17 -6.66 -27.80
CA ASP A 450 2.53 -6.82 -28.31
C ASP A 450 3.04 -8.27 -28.24
N GLY A 451 2.24 -9.19 -27.71
CA GLY A 451 2.57 -10.61 -27.55
C GLY A 451 2.93 -11.00 -26.12
N VAL A 452 3.63 -12.13 -26.00
CA VAL A 452 4.03 -12.75 -24.73
C VAL A 452 5.52 -12.54 -24.50
N PRO A 453 5.94 -11.75 -23.50
CA PRO A 453 7.36 -11.63 -23.17
C PRO A 453 7.94 -12.98 -22.73
N ALA A 454 9.20 -13.24 -23.06
CA ALA A 454 9.84 -14.54 -22.80
C ALA A 454 9.88 -14.92 -21.30
N ALA A 455 10.12 -13.95 -20.43
CA ALA A 455 10.10 -14.15 -18.98
C ALA A 455 8.70 -14.53 -18.48
N ASP A 456 7.65 -13.86 -18.97
CA ASP A 456 6.25 -14.19 -18.63
C ASP A 456 5.86 -15.58 -19.13
N ARG A 457 6.27 -15.97 -20.35
CA ARG A 457 6.05 -17.33 -20.85
C ARG A 457 6.65 -18.37 -19.92
N ALA A 458 7.89 -18.19 -19.47
CA ALA A 458 8.53 -19.12 -18.55
C ALA A 458 7.78 -19.22 -17.20
N ILE A 459 7.30 -18.09 -16.67
CA ILE A 459 6.49 -18.05 -15.45
C ILE A 459 5.16 -18.80 -15.65
N ILE A 460 4.47 -18.57 -16.76
CA ILE A 460 3.20 -19.22 -17.09
C ILE A 460 3.39 -20.73 -17.25
N ASP A 461 4.41 -21.15 -18.01
CA ASP A 461 4.70 -22.56 -18.25
C ASP A 461 5.04 -23.29 -16.93
N ALA A 462 5.80 -22.65 -16.03
CA ALA A 462 6.10 -23.19 -14.70
C ALA A 462 4.84 -23.29 -13.82
N ALA A 463 3.98 -22.26 -13.83
CA ALA A 463 2.73 -22.27 -13.07
C ALA A 463 1.75 -23.34 -13.56
N VAL A 464 1.65 -23.54 -14.88
CA VAL A 464 0.87 -24.61 -15.51
C VAL A 464 1.40 -25.99 -15.09
N LEU A 465 2.72 -26.18 -15.13
CA LEU A 465 3.33 -27.45 -14.71
C LEU A 465 3.08 -27.74 -13.21
N LEU A 466 3.20 -26.71 -12.36
CA LEU A 466 2.93 -26.83 -10.93
C LEU A 466 1.45 -27.08 -10.64
N ALA A 467 0.53 -26.45 -11.37
CA ALA A 467 -0.90 -26.71 -11.26
C ALA A 467 -1.23 -28.19 -11.59
N LYS A 468 -0.63 -28.75 -12.64
CA LYS A 468 -0.82 -30.17 -13.01
C LYS A 468 -0.28 -31.14 -11.96
N SER A 469 0.87 -30.84 -11.36
CA SER A 469 1.51 -31.75 -10.41
C SER A 469 0.70 -31.92 -9.11
N ARG A 470 -0.15 -30.94 -8.77
CA ARG A 470 -1.01 -30.95 -7.57
C ARG A 470 -2.26 -31.83 -7.69
N ARG A 471 -2.70 -32.16 -8.91
CA ARG A 471 -3.84 -33.06 -9.18
C ARG A 471 -5.18 -32.63 -8.56
N GLU A 472 -5.42 -31.32 -8.42
CA GLU A 472 -6.72 -30.76 -8.00
C GLU A 472 -7.76 -30.70 -9.13
N VAL A 473 -7.29 -30.86 -10.38
CA VAL A 473 -8.09 -31.02 -11.58
C VAL A 473 -7.78 -32.41 -12.15
N GLU A 474 -8.81 -33.17 -12.51
CA GLU A 474 -8.70 -34.59 -12.84
C GLU A 474 -7.94 -34.85 -14.16
N ALA A 475 -7.88 -33.85 -15.04
CA ALA A 475 -7.31 -33.91 -16.37
C ALA A 475 -6.31 -32.76 -16.58
N ASP A 476 -5.29 -32.98 -17.42
CA ASP A 476 -4.25 -31.99 -17.69
C ASP A 476 -4.71 -30.98 -18.77
N GLU A 477 -5.61 -31.41 -19.66
CA GLU A 477 -6.10 -30.65 -20.82
C GLU A 477 -6.79 -29.32 -20.46
N PRO A 478 -7.63 -29.23 -19.41
CA PRO A 478 -8.21 -27.96 -18.98
C PRO A 478 -7.16 -26.97 -18.47
N ILE A 479 -6.13 -27.44 -17.75
CA ILE A 479 -5.02 -26.60 -17.27
C ILE A 479 -4.17 -26.13 -18.45
N ASP A 480 -3.87 -27.02 -19.40
CA ASP A 480 -3.19 -26.67 -20.65
C ASP A 480 -3.96 -25.62 -21.44
N PHE A 481 -5.28 -25.71 -21.48
CA PHE A 481 -6.12 -24.72 -22.14
C PHE A 481 -5.99 -23.33 -21.49
N ILE A 482 -5.96 -23.25 -20.16
CA ILE A 482 -5.67 -21.97 -19.46
C ILE A 482 -4.27 -21.47 -19.83
N GLY A 483 -3.26 -22.33 -19.86
CA GLY A 483 -1.91 -21.98 -20.34
C GLY A 483 -1.89 -21.41 -21.76
N ARG A 484 -2.66 -22.02 -22.67
CA ARG A 484 -2.81 -21.54 -24.06
C ARG A 484 -3.49 -20.18 -24.14
N LEU A 485 -4.51 -19.94 -23.33
CA LEU A 485 -5.14 -18.61 -23.22
C LEU A 485 -4.12 -17.56 -22.79
N LEU A 486 -3.39 -17.82 -21.69
CA LEU A 486 -2.40 -16.90 -21.14
C LEU A 486 -1.20 -16.65 -22.06
N THR A 487 -0.89 -17.61 -22.94
CA THR A 487 0.20 -17.51 -23.91
C THR A 487 -0.24 -17.15 -25.33
N LEU A 488 -1.52 -16.81 -25.51
CA LEU A 488 -2.13 -16.41 -26.78
C LEU A 488 -1.90 -17.43 -27.92
N ASP A 489 -1.85 -18.72 -27.59
CA ASP A 489 -1.48 -19.81 -28.51
C ASP A 489 -2.67 -20.31 -29.35
N PHE A 490 -3.08 -19.48 -30.31
CA PHE A 490 -4.20 -19.72 -31.24
C PHE A 490 -3.92 -19.17 -32.64
N ASP A 491 -4.39 -19.89 -33.66
CA ASP A 491 -4.24 -19.46 -35.06
C ASP A 491 -5.37 -18.52 -35.53
N GLU A 492 -6.60 -18.70 -35.01
CA GLU A 492 -7.75 -17.91 -35.42
C GLU A 492 -7.80 -16.58 -34.67
N GLY A 493 -7.85 -15.46 -35.41
CA GLY A 493 -7.84 -14.12 -34.79
C GLY A 493 -8.97 -13.85 -33.79
N ARG A 494 -10.14 -14.48 -33.93
CA ARG A 494 -11.24 -14.39 -32.97
C ARG A 494 -10.94 -15.07 -31.64
N ASP A 495 -10.12 -16.12 -31.64
CA ASP A 495 -9.74 -16.89 -30.46
C ASP A 495 -8.55 -16.22 -29.78
N VAL A 496 -7.61 -15.67 -30.56
CA VAL A 496 -6.58 -14.74 -30.04
C VAL A 496 -7.22 -13.55 -29.33
N ALA A 497 -8.27 -12.94 -29.90
CA ALA A 497 -8.98 -11.85 -29.26
C ALA A 497 -9.67 -12.25 -27.94
N GLY A 498 -10.31 -13.44 -27.91
CA GLY A 498 -10.90 -13.98 -26.68
C GLY A 498 -9.85 -14.33 -25.63
N ALA A 499 -8.73 -14.93 -26.04
CA ALA A 499 -7.58 -15.21 -25.18
C ALA A 499 -6.97 -13.93 -24.60
N LEU A 500 -6.91 -12.85 -25.38
CA LEU A 500 -6.43 -11.55 -24.91
C LEU A 500 -7.39 -10.92 -23.88
N ASN A 501 -8.71 -11.02 -24.08
CA ASN A 501 -9.69 -10.55 -23.09
C ASN A 501 -9.57 -11.32 -21.77
N PHE A 502 -9.54 -12.66 -21.85
CA PHE A 502 -9.31 -13.53 -20.70
C PHE A 502 -8.01 -13.17 -19.98
N THR A 503 -6.90 -13.08 -20.72
CA THR A 503 -5.56 -12.83 -20.17
C THR A 503 -5.47 -11.46 -19.52
N ARG A 504 -6.04 -10.42 -20.15
CA ARG A 504 -6.12 -9.08 -19.57
C ARG A 504 -6.81 -9.14 -18.21
N ARG A 505 -8.01 -9.72 -18.15
CA ARG A 505 -8.77 -9.78 -16.91
C ARG A 505 -8.08 -10.64 -15.86
N PHE A 506 -7.50 -11.77 -16.27
CA PHE A 506 -6.76 -12.67 -15.38
C PHE A 506 -5.62 -11.91 -14.72
N GLN A 507 -4.80 -11.19 -15.50
CA GLN A 507 -3.68 -10.41 -14.98
C GLN A 507 -4.11 -9.23 -14.09
N GLN A 508 -5.29 -8.64 -14.32
CA GLN A 508 -5.87 -7.62 -13.43
C GLN A 508 -6.39 -8.23 -12.11
N THR A 509 -6.70 -9.52 -12.09
CA THR A 509 -7.25 -10.22 -10.91
C THR A 509 -6.15 -10.88 -10.07
N THR A 510 -5.09 -11.44 -10.67
CA THR A 510 -4.08 -12.19 -9.89
C THR A 510 -3.29 -11.32 -8.92
N GLY A 511 -3.10 -10.03 -9.23
CA GLY A 511 -2.47 -9.09 -8.29
C GLY A 511 -3.29 -8.92 -7.01
N ALA A 512 -4.62 -8.83 -7.13
CA ALA A 512 -5.54 -8.80 -5.99
C ALA A 512 -5.52 -10.12 -5.21
N VAL A 513 -5.46 -11.27 -5.91
CA VAL A 513 -5.35 -12.59 -5.27
C VAL A 513 -4.07 -12.65 -4.42
N MET A 514 -2.94 -12.22 -4.96
CA MET A 514 -1.66 -12.20 -4.22
C MET A 514 -1.75 -11.29 -3.00
N ALA A 515 -2.11 -10.02 -3.18
CA ALA A 515 -2.17 -9.03 -2.09
C ALA A 515 -3.11 -9.48 -0.97
N LYS A 516 -4.34 -9.88 -1.29
CA LYS A 516 -5.33 -10.24 -0.27
C LYS A 516 -5.02 -11.58 0.41
N ALA A 517 -4.39 -12.52 -0.30
CA ALA A 517 -4.04 -13.83 0.28
C ALA A 517 -2.76 -13.75 1.12
N VAL A 518 -1.74 -13.03 0.65
CA VAL A 518 -0.44 -13.00 1.31
C VAL A 518 -0.37 -11.84 2.29
N GLU A 519 -0.45 -10.60 1.79
CA GLU A 519 -0.23 -9.40 2.61
C GLU A 519 -1.33 -9.18 3.65
N ASP A 520 -2.58 -9.44 3.29
CA ASP A 520 -3.74 -9.18 4.15
C ASP A 520 -4.31 -10.45 4.77
N THR A 521 -3.61 -11.60 4.70
CA THR A 521 -4.05 -12.80 5.41
C THR A 521 -2.88 -13.60 5.97
N VAL A 522 -1.95 -14.09 5.13
CA VAL A 522 -0.81 -14.91 5.60
C VAL A 522 0.10 -14.15 6.56
N PHE A 523 0.36 -12.86 6.30
CA PHE A 523 1.17 -12.00 7.18
C PHE A 523 0.59 -11.78 8.58
N PHE A 524 -0.69 -12.08 8.77
CA PHE A 524 -1.36 -12.02 10.07
C PHE A 524 -1.61 -13.41 10.68
N ARG A 525 -1.23 -14.49 9.99
CA ARG A 525 -1.33 -15.88 10.47
C ARG A 525 0.02 -16.47 10.82
N TYR A 526 0.99 -16.37 9.90
CA TYR A 526 2.31 -16.94 10.07
C TYR A 526 3.20 -15.94 10.82
N ASN A 527 3.16 -15.99 12.14
CA ASN A 527 3.70 -14.95 13.00
C ASN A 527 5.10 -15.27 13.54
N ARG A 528 5.83 -16.21 12.91
CA ARG A 528 7.19 -16.63 13.29
C ARG A 528 8.09 -15.44 13.65
N LEU A 529 8.18 -14.47 12.73
CA LEU A 529 8.85 -13.20 12.93
C LEU A 529 8.12 -12.12 12.13
N ILE A 530 7.29 -11.30 12.80
CA ILE A 530 6.38 -10.37 12.11
C ILE A 530 7.10 -9.20 11.43
N ALA A 531 8.41 -9.07 11.62
CA ALA A 531 9.26 -8.12 10.91
C ALA A 531 9.40 -8.46 9.42
N LEU A 532 9.27 -9.75 9.07
CA LEU A 532 9.31 -10.24 7.68
C LEU A 532 7.96 -10.14 6.98
N ASN A 533 6.89 -9.91 7.74
CA ASN A 533 5.52 -9.85 7.27
C ASN A 533 5.19 -8.41 6.83
N GLU A 534 5.84 -7.98 5.74
CA GLU A 534 5.79 -6.61 5.24
C GLU A 534 5.45 -6.59 3.74
N VAL A 535 4.86 -5.50 3.24
CA VAL A 535 4.54 -5.33 1.81
C VAL A 535 5.81 -5.53 0.96
N GLY A 536 5.77 -6.50 0.04
CA GLY A 536 6.95 -6.95 -0.73
C GLY A 536 7.89 -7.93 -0.03
N GLY A 537 7.65 -8.24 1.25
CA GLY A 537 8.36 -9.24 2.03
C GLY A 537 7.96 -10.68 1.68
N GLU A 538 8.90 -11.59 1.88
CA GLU A 538 8.75 -13.03 1.65
C GLU A 538 9.13 -13.76 2.95
N PRO A 539 8.17 -14.13 3.82
CA PRO A 539 8.50 -14.67 5.15
C PRO A 539 9.23 -16.02 5.16
N ASP A 540 9.30 -16.71 4.01
CA ASP A 540 10.15 -17.89 3.78
C ASP A 540 11.58 -17.53 3.38
N HIS A 541 11.87 -16.28 3.04
CA HIS A 541 13.22 -15.74 2.91
C HIS A 541 13.63 -15.12 4.26
N TYR A 542 14.06 -15.96 5.20
CA TYR A 542 14.28 -15.55 6.60
C TYR A 542 15.36 -14.47 6.74
N GLY A 543 16.55 -14.72 6.19
CA GLY A 543 17.68 -13.80 6.19
C GLY A 543 18.68 -14.21 5.10
N THR A 544 19.62 -13.34 4.75
CA THR A 544 20.64 -13.59 3.73
C THR A 544 22.02 -13.12 4.19
N ASP A 545 23.06 -13.43 3.40
CA ASP A 545 24.39 -12.90 3.66
C ASP A 545 24.54 -11.45 3.16
N VAL A 546 25.61 -10.78 3.61
CA VAL A 546 25.93 -9.40 3.20
C VAL A 546 26.17 -9.29 1.68
N SER A 547 26.60 -10.37 1.02
CA SER A 547 26.86 -10.36 -0.41
C SER A 547 25.58 -10.30 -1.24
N ALA A 548 24.50 -10.92 -0.78
CA ALA A 548 23.17 -10.85 -1.38
C ALA A 548 22.63 -9.41 -1.35
N PHE A 549 22.81 -8.69 -0.24
CA PHE A 549 22.48 -7.27 -0.15
C PHE A 549 23.26 -6.44 -1.17
N HIS A 550 24.59 -6.64 -1.26
CA HIS A 550 25.42 -5.96 -2.25
C HIS A 550 25.02 -6.27 -3.70
N ALA A 551 24.65 -7.52 -3.99
CA ALA A 551 24.14 -7.93 -5.30
C ALA A 551 22.81 -7.22 -5.64
N ALA A 552 21.90 -7.12 -4.68
CA ALA A 552 20.64 -6.37 -4.84
C ALA A 552 20.91 -4.89 -5.13
N MET A 553 21.87 -4.26 -4.45
CA MET A 553 22.24 -2.86 -4.70
C MET A 553 22.95 -2.66 -6.06
N ALA A 554 23.72 -3.64 -6.51
CA ALA A 554 24.32 -3.62 -7.85
C ALA A 554 23.26 -3.71 -8.95
N LEU A 555 22.30 -4.64 -8.82
CA LEU A 555 21.14 -4.75 -9.73
C LEU A 555 20.32 -3.47 -9.74
N ARG A 556 20.08 -2.89 -8.57
CA ARG A 556 19.37 -1.61 -8.44
C ARG A 556 20.07 -0.48 -9.19
N SER A 557 21.39 -0.38 -9.07
CA SER A 557 22.19 0.62 -9.79
C SER A 557 22.10 0.49 -11.31
N GLU A 558 21.83 -0.71 -11.82
CA GLU A 558 21.61 -0.98 -13.24
C GLU A 558 20.17 -0.67 -13.66
N ASP A 559 19.19 -1.21 -12.93
CA ASP A 559 17.79 -1.21 -13.35
C ASP A 559 17.02 0.07 -13.06
N GLN A 560 17.33 0.70 -11.93
CA GLN A 560 16.57 1.82 -11.37
C GLN A 560 17.46 2.73 -10.51
N PRO A 561 18.50 3.35 -11.09
CA PRO A 561 19.43 4.23 -10.37
C PRO A 561 18.74 5.47 -9.76
N GLU A 562 17.55 5.82 -10.24
CA GLU A 562 16.72 6.92 -9.74
C GLU A 562 15.42 6.43 -9.05
N GLY A 563 15.22 5.11 -8.94
CA GLY A 563 14.07 4.53 -8.24
C GLY A 563 14.06 4.87 -6.76
N LEU A 564 12.87 4.94 -6.15
CA LEU A 564 12.73 5.32 -4.74
C LEU A 564 13.18 4.20 -3.80
N LEU A 565 13.85 4.56 -2.71
CA LEU A 565 14.27 3.67 -1.63
C LEU A 565 13.34 3.89 -0.44
N ALA A 566 12.29 3.08 -0.34
CA ALA A 566 11.36 3.14 0.79
C ALA A 566 11.82 2.22 1.92
N SER A 567 11.76 2.73 3.14
CA SER A 567 11.80 1.92 4.36
C SER A 567 10.56 2.12 5.23
N SER A 568 9.72 3.12 5.00
CA SER A 568 8.38 3.22 5.59
C SER A 568 7.45 3.85 4.57
N THR A 569 6.19 3.45 4.54
CA THR A 569 5.16 4.06 3.70
C THR A 569 3.83 4.13 4.45
N HIS A 570 2.82 4.71 3.83
CA HIS A 570 1.46 4.70 4.37
C HIS A 570 0.77 3.32 4.29
N ASP A 571 1.37 2.33 3.61
CA ASP A 571 0.84 0.97 3.47
C ASP A 571 1.72 -0.09 4.14
N THR A 572 2.94 0.25 4.57
CA THR A 572 3.77 -0.69 5.33
C THR A 572 3.04 -1.14 6.59
N LYS A 573 3.09 -2.44 6.85
CA LYS A 573 2.42 -3.10 7.97
C LYS A 573 3.01 -2.68 9.31
N ARG A 574 4.24 -2.14 9.34
CA ARG A 574 4.89 -1.57 10.54
C ARG A 574 5.79 -0.38 10.14
N GLY A 575 6.16 0.44 11.11
CA GLY A 575 7.17 1.49 10.95
C GLY A 575 8.59 0.92 10.78
N GLU A 576 9.48 1.72 10.20
CA GLU A 576 10.83 1.25 9.84
C GLU A 576 11.70 0.90 11.07
N ASP A 577 11.48 1.58 12.19
CA ASP A 577 12.21 1.35 13.43
C ASP A 577 11.59 0.25 14.28
N ALA A 578 10.27 0.07 14.17
CA ALA A 578 9.59 -1.10 14.73
C ALA A 578 10.16 -2.38 14.09
N ARG A 579 10.32 -2.43 12.76
CA ARG A 579 10.94 -3.58 12.08
C ARG A 579 12.41 -3.74 12.43
N ALA A 580 13.20 -2.67 12.44
CA ALA A 580 14.60 -2.70 12.85
C ALA A 580 14.80 -3.32 14.24
N ARG A 581 13.91 -2.97 15.19
CA ARG A 581 13.88 -3.60 16.51
C ARG A 581 13.52 -5.08 16.46
N LEU A 582 12.52 -5.45 15.68
CA LEU A 582 12.09 -6.84 15.60
C LEU A 582 13.09 -7.76 14.90
N TYR A 583 13.91 -7.26 13.96
CA TYR A 583 15.00 -8.06 13.37
C TYR A 583 15.93 -8.63 14.45
N THR A 584 16.17 -7.90 15.54
CA THR A 584 17.06 -8.33 16.64
C THR A 584 16.57 -9.58 17.37
N LEU A 585 15.28 -9.93 17.27
CA LEU A 585 14.76 -11.18 17.83
C LEU A 585 15.39 -12.41 17.16
N SER A 586 15.77 -12.30 15.89
CA SER A 586 16.46 -13.37 15.17
C SER A 586 17.86 -13.67 15.71
N GLU A 587 18.52 -12.70 16.36
CA GLU A 587 19.87 -12.87 16.91
C GLU A 587 19.89 -13.71 18.20
N ALA A 588 18.74 -13.89 18.85
CA ALA A 588 18.64 -14.67 20.08
C ALA A 588 17.25 -15.34 20.25
N PRO A 589 16.83 -16.25 19.35
CA PRO A 589 15.48 -16.79 19.37
C PRO A 589 15.15 -17.53 20.68
N LYS A 590 16.14 -18.24 21.24
CA LYS A 590 15.98 -18.92 22.53
C LYS A 590 15.76 -17.96 23.70
N ARG A 591 16.45 -16.82 23.70
CA ARG A 591 16.25 -15.79 24.72
C ARG A 591 14.84 -15.22 24.60
N TRP A 592 14.43 -14.90 23.38
CA TRP A 592 13.08 -14.40 23.10
C TRP A 592 12.00 -15.40 23.52
N SER A 593 12.13 -16.66 23.16
CA SER A 593 11.13 -17.69 23.49
C SER A 593 10.99 -17.89 25.00
N THR A 594 12.10 -17.94 25.76
CA THR A 594 12.04 -18.03 27.22
C THR A 594 11.31 -16.85 27.85
N LEU A 595 11.54 -15.63 27.35
CA LEU A 595 10.84 -14.44 27.83
C LEU A 595 9.34 -14.52 27.54
N VAL A 596 8.97 -14.84 26.30
CA VAL A 596 7.57 -14.97 25.88
C VAL A 596 6.84 -16.05 26.66
N GLU A 597 7.46 -17.21 26.92
CA GLU A 597 6.87 -18.27 27.75
C GLU A 597 6.54 -17.78 29.16
N SER A 598 7.47 -17.05 29.80
CA SER A 598 7.27 -16.45 31.13
C SER A 598 6.12 -15.43 31.11
N PHE A 599 6.05 -14.59 30.08
CA PHE A 599 5.02 -13.58 29.93
C PHE A 599 3.64 -14.17 29.63
N ALA A 600 3.58 -15.23 28.82
CA ALA A 600 2.36 -15.96 28.50
C ALA A 600 1.83 -16.74 29.71
N GLU A 601 2.71 -17.16 30.63
CA GLU A 601 2.30 -17.71 31.93
C GLU A 601 1.66 -16.61 32.81
N ALA A 602 2.31 -15.45 32.93
CA ALA A 602 1.80 -14.30 33.70
C ALA A 602 0.46 -13.78 33.16
N MET A 603 0.30 -13.74 31.83
CA MET A 603 -0.92 -13.31 31.16
C MET A 603 -2.00 -14.40 31.06
N GLY A 604 -1.72 -15.63 31.53
CA GLY A 604 -2.57 -16.79 31.28
C GLY A 604 -4.00 -16.67 31.80
N ALA A 605 -4.22 -15.91 32.87
CA ALA A 605 -5.56 -15.66 33.43
C ALA A 605 -6.46 -14.79 32.53
N TYR A 606 -5.88 -14.11 31.54
CA TYR A 606 -6.57 -13.21 30.61
C TYR A 606 -6.84 -13.85 29.24
N ARG A 607 -6.42 -15.10 29.03
CA ARG A 607 -6.90 -15.92 27.93
C ARG A 607 -8.31 -16.39 28.24
N ILE A 608 -9.29 -15.84 27.53
CA ILE A 608 -10.69 -16.18 27.77
C ILE A 608 -11.15 -17.29 26.82
N PRO A 609 -11.86 -18.32 27.31
CA PRO A 609 -12.49 -19.30 26.44
C PRO A 609 -13.66 -18.67 25.70
N VAL A 610 -13.74 -18.87 24.38
CA VAL A 610 -14.82 -18.31 23.54
C VAL A 610 -15.82 -19.40 23.13
N GLU A 611 -15.35 -20.41 22.39
CA GLU A 611 -16.17 -21.55 21.97
C GLU A 611 -15.30 -22.81 21.78
N GLY A 612 -15.76 -23.95 22.33
CA GLY A 612 -15.04 -25.21 22.21
C GLY A 612 -13.64 -25.14 22.85
N THR A 613 -12.60 -25.36 22.03
CA THR A 613 -11.19 -25.29 22.43
C THR A 613 -10.52 -23.97 22.02
N ILE A 614 -11.28 -22.97 21.58
CA ILE A 614 -10.76 -21.68 21.13
C ILE A 614 -10.64 -20.73 22.32
N GLU A 615 -9.45 -20.19 22.50
CA GLU A 615 -9.14 -19.11 23.44
C GLU A 615 -8.90 -17.80 22.69
N ALA A 616 -9.19 -16.67 23.34
CA ALA A 616 -8.85 -15.34 22.84
C ALA A 616 -7.83 -14.68 23.79
N PRO A 617 -6.63 -14.31 23.30
CA PRO A 617 -6.08 -14.61 21.97
C PRO A 617 -5.79 -16.11 21.77
N ASP A 618 -5.81 -16.57 20.51
CA ASP A 618 -5.17 -17.83 20.14
C ASP A 618 -3.64 -17.70 20.19
N ALA A 619 -2.91 -18.81 20.36
CA ALA A 619 -1.46 -18.79 20.58
C ALA A 619 -0.69 -18.05 19.47
N ALA A 620 -1.09 -18.17 18.20
CA ALA A 620 -0.45 -17.43 17.12
C ALA A 620 -0.68 -15.91 17.21
N SER A 621 -1.85 -15.47 17.69
CA SER A 621 -2.14 -14.06 17.94
C SER A 621 -1.44 -13.54 19.20
N GLU A 622 -1.31 -14.37 20.24
CA GLU A 622 -0.57 -14.02 21.47
C GLU A 622 0.94 -13.85 21.17
N TRP A 623 1.53 -14.75 20.39
CA TRP A 623 2.92 -14.62 19.94
C TRP A 623 3.15 -13.33 19.13
N MET A 624 2.21 -12.98 18.25
CA MET A 624 2.23 -11.72 17.51
C MET A 624 2.08 -10.51 18.44
N PHE A 625 1.23 -10.59 19.46
CA PHE A 625 1.04 -9.51 20.43
C PHE A 625 2.35 -9.12 21.11
N TYR A 626 3.16 -10.07 21.59
CA TYR A 626 4.42 -9.75 22.25
C TYR A 626 5.45 -9.09 21.33
N GLN A 627 5.50 -9.51 20.06
CA GLN A 627 6.32 -8.83 19.05
C GLN A 627 5.78 -7.43 18.77
N ALA A 628 4.47 -7.26 18.59
CA ALA A 628 3.86 -5.95 18.37
C ALA A 628 4.07 -5.01 19.56
N LEU A 629 3.98 -5.51 20.79
CA LEU A 629 4.27 -4.77 22.02
C LEU A 629 5.74 -4.30 22.03
N LEU A 630 6.70 -5.17 21.72
CA LEU A 630 8.10 -4.77 21.59
C LEU A 630 8.28 -3.70 20.52
N GLY A 631 7.64 -3.84 19.36
CA GLY A 631 7.79 -2.93 18.23
C GLY A 631 7.18 -1.54 18.47
N VAL A 632 6.08 -1.44 19.22
CA VAL A 632 5.28 -0.21 19.36
C VAL A 632 5.74 0.73 20.48
N LEU A 633 6.43 0.20 21.49
CA LEU A 633 6.84 0.97 22.68
C LEU A 633 7.93 2.00 22.33
N PRO A 634 7.73 3.30 22.65
CA PRO A 634 8.76 4.33 22.49
C PRO A 634 10.09 3.93 23.15
N ALA A 635 11.23 4.37 22.60
CA ALA A 635 12.54 4.02 23.16
C ALA A 635 12.75 4.61 24.57
N ASP A 636 12.08 5.72 24.87
CA ASP A 636 11.99 6.43 26.14
C ASP A 636 10.71 6.09 26.93
N PHE A 637 10.03 4.99 26.60
CA PHE A 637 8.81 4.58 27.28
C PHE A 637 9.03 4.45 28.80
N ASP A 638 8.12 5.07 29.56
CA ASP A 638 8.05 4.95 31.01
C ASP A 638 6.80 4.12 31.39
N PRO A 639 6.97 2.89 31.91
CA PRO A 639 5.85 2.08 32.37
C PRO A 639 5.08 2.68 33.56
N GLU A 640 5.62 3.69 34.25
CA GLU A 640 4.90 4.42 35.31
C GLU A 640 4.02 5.56 34.76
N ASP A 641 4.13 5.93 33.48
CA ASP A 641 3.30 6.96 32.85
C ASP A 641 1.95 6.39 32.37
N ASP A 642 0.89 6.70 33.12
CA ASP A 642 -0.50 6.31 32.81
C ASP A 642 -0.95 6.76 31.41
N ALA A 643 -0.55 7.96 30.97
CA ALA A 643 -0.96 8.49 29.66
C ALA A 643 -0.24 7.75 28.53
N ALA A 644 1.05 7.46 28.70
CA ALA A 644 1.81 6.66 27.74
C ALA A 644 1.24 5.24 27.62
N ARG A 645 0.92 4.59 28.75
CA ARG A 645 0.29 3.26 28.76
C ARG A 645 -1.05 3.24 28.06
N LEU A 646 -1.92 4.21 28.35
CA LEU A 646 -3.25 4.30 27.73
C LEU A 646 -3.15 4.53 26.21
N ALA A 647 -2.21 5.38 25.77
CA ALA A 647 -1.97 5.60 24.35
C ALA A 647 -1.50 4.32 23.63
N ILE A 648 -0.60 3.55 24.25
CA ILE A 648 -0.13 2.27 23.71
C ILE A 648 -1.25 1.22 23.70
N ALA A 649 -2.08 1.16 24.75
CA ALA A 649 -3.23 0.26 24.81
C ALA A 649 -4.20 0.49 23.63
N GLY A 650 -4.58 1.74 23.36
CA GLY A 650 -5.49 2.07 22.26
C GLY A 650 -4.93 1.71 20.88
N ARG A 651 -3.62 1.93 20.67
CA ARG A 651 -2.92 1.57 19.43
C ARG A 651 -2.88 0.05 19.24
N LEU A 652 -2.54 -0.71 20.29
CA LEU A 652 -2.49 -2.17 20.24
C LEU A 652 -3.87 -2.81 20.12
N GLN A 653 -4.91 -2.27 20.76
CA GLN A 653 -6.29 -2.76 20.60
C GLN A 653 -6.75 -2.63 19.15
N THR A 654 -6.54 -1.45 18.55
CA THR A 654 -6.86 -1.20 17.14
C THR A 654 -6.08 -2.14 16.21
N PHE A 655 -4.78 -2.28 16.45
CA PHE A 655 -3.93 -3.20 15.70
C PHE A 655 -4.37 -4.65 15.82
N MET A 656 -4.56 -5.15 17.04
CA MET A 656 -4.89 -6.56 17.28
C MET A 656 -6.26 -6.90 16.70
N GLN A 657 -7.26 -6.00 16.82
CA GLN A 657 -8.56 -6.19 16.17
C GLN A 657 -8.42 -6.27 14.64
N LYS A 658 -7.68 -5.35 14.01
CA LYS A 658 -7.39 -5.40 12.58
C LYS A 658 -6.66 -6.69 12.22
N ALA A 659 -5.63 -7.06 12.96
CA ALA A 659 -4.81 -8.24 12.70
C ALA A 659 -5.63 -9.54 12.74
N VAL A 660 -6.48 -9.76 13.74
CA VAL A 660 -7.31 -10.98 13.82
C VAL A 660 -8.40 -11.01 12.76
N ARG A 661 -8.92 -9.85 12.34
CA ARG A 661 -9.87 -9.74 11.21
C ARG A 661 -9.20 -10.00 9.87
N GLU A 662 -7.97 -9.54 9.67
CA GLU A 662 -7.17 -9.85 8.48
C GLU A 662 -6.73 -11.30 8.45
N ALA A 663 -6.39 -11.87 9.61
CA ALA A 663 -6.11 -13.29 9.74
C ALA A 663 -7.32 -14.15 9.35
N LYS A 664 -8.58 -13.68 9.41
CA LYS A 664 -9.77 -14.42 8.92
C LYS A 664 -9.89 -15.85 9.48
N ARG A 665 -9.36 -16.11 10.70
CA ARG A 665 -9.32 -17.44 11.34
C ARG A 665 -10.57 -17.66 12.18
N TYR A 666 -10.86 -16.73 13.09
CA TYR A 666 -12.00 -16.77 14.01
C TYR A 666 -12.96 -15.58 13.85
N THR A 667 -12.47 -14.45 13.33
CA THR A 667 -13.26 -13.26 13.01
C THR A 667 -12.85 -12.70 11.65
N SER A 668 -13.67 -11.85 11.04
CA SER A 668 -13.36 -11.14 9.80
C SER A 668 -14.16 -9.83 9.70
N TRP A 669 -13.76 -8.94 8.80
CA TRP A 669 -14.52 -7.72 8.49
C TRP A 669 -15.98 -7.97 8.09
N THR A 670 -16.24 -9.11 7.43
CA THR A 670 -17.59 -9.43 6.92
C THR A 670 -18.47 -10.22 7.89
N SER A 671 -17.85 -10.85 8.88
CA SER A 671 -18.51 -11.64 9.91
C SER A 671 -17.72 -11.51 11.22
N PRO A 672 -17.86 -10.38 11.94
CA PRO A 672 -17.20 -10.18 13.22
C PRO A 672 -17.65 -11.20 14.26
N ALA A 673 -16.70 -11.75 15.01
CA ALA A 673 -16.97 -12.62 16.16
C ALA A 673 -16.78 -11.84 17.46
N GLU A 674 -17.86 -11.21 17.93
CA GLU A 674 -17.84 -10.24 19.04
C GLU A 674 -17.17 -10.78 20.31
N ALA A 675 -17.45 -12.02 20.70
CA ALA A 675 -16.87 -12.61 21.91
C ALA A 675 -15.35 -12.81 21.80
N TYR A 676 -14.86 -13.21 20.62
CA TYR A 676 -13.42 -13.35 20.37
C TYR A 676 -12.73 -11.98 20.36
N GLU A 677 -13.30 -11.00 19.64
CA GLU A 677 -12.74 -9.65 19.58
C GLU A 677 -12.73 -8.96 20.95
N LYS A 678 -13.77 -9.16 21.77
CA LYS A 678 -13.82 -8.68 23.15
C LYS A 678 -12.70 -9.29 23.99
N GLY A 679 -12.41 -10.59 23.84
CA GLY A 679 -11.31 -11.25 24.53
C GLY A 679 -9.93 -10.70 24.15
N ILE A 680 -9.72 -10.40 22.87
CA ILE A 680 -8.50 -9.71 22.41
C ILE A 680 -8.38 -8.32 23.05
N GLU A 681 -9.47 -7.54 23.04
CA GLU A 681 -9.50 -6.21 23.63
C GLU A 681 -9.18 -6.22 25.13
N ASP A 682 -9.77 -7.16 25.87
CA ASP A 682 -9.55 -7.33 27.32
C ASP A 682 -8.15 -7.82 27.64
N PHE A 683 -7.59 -8.73 26.82
CA PHE A 683 -6.21 -9.20 26.97
C PHE A 683 -5.21 -8.05 26.81
N VAL A 684 -5.38 -7.21 25.78
CA VAL A 684 -4.54 -6.02 25.58
C VAL A 684 -4.73 -5.03 26.73
N ALA A 685 -5.96 -4.77 27.16
CA ALA A 685 -6.23 -3.85 28.27
C ALA A 685 -5.52 -4.32 29.56
N ALA A 686 -5.58 -5.61 29.88
CA ALA A 686 -4.93 -6.20 31.05
C ALA A 686 -3.40 -6.07 30.98
N ALA A 687 -2.80 -6.30 29.80
CA ALA A 687 -1.35 -6.22 29.61
C ALA A 687 -0.78 -4.81 29.87
N LEU A 688 -1.60 -3.76 29.71
CA LEU A 688 -1.20 -2.37 29.96
C LEU A 688 -1.70 -1.83 31.31
N ASP A 689 -2.57 -2.58 32.00
CA ASP A 689 -3.07 -2.24 33.34
C ASP A 689 -2.19 -2.84 34.44
N ARG A 690 -1.63 -1.94 35.26
CA ARG A 690 -0.73 -2.30 36.38
C ARG A 690 -1.49 -3.00 37.50
N ALA A 691 -2.75 -2.62 37.73
CA ALA A 691 -3.55 -3.23 38.79
C ALA A 691 -4.00 -4.66 38.42
N ALA A 692 -3.97 -5.00 37.14
CA ALA A 692 -4.40 -6.30 36.63
C ALA A 692 -3.28 -7.35 36.71
N THR A 693 -2.07 -7.03 36.22
CA THR A 693 -1.09 -8.05 35.82
C THR A 693 0.17 -8.14 36.70
N ASP A 694 0.10 -7.79 37.99
CA ASP A 694 1.19 -7.92 38.96
C ASP A 694 2.57 -7.46 38.43
N ASP A 695 2.60 -6.30 37.75
CA ASP A 695 3.81 -5.67 37.19
C ASP A 695 4.39 -6.26 35.88
N PHE A 696 3.63 -7.11 35.16
CA PHE A 696 4.02 -7.68 33.86
C PHE A 696 4.69 -6.67 32.91
N LEU A 697 4.12 -5.48 32.72
CA LEU A 697 4.64 -4.50 31.77
C LEU A 697 6.03 -3.97 32.16
N HIS A 698 6.30 -3.82 33.46
CA HIS A 698 7.63 -3.44 33.96
C HIS A 698 8.64 -4.56 33.68
N GLU A 699 8.31 -5.80 34.04
CA GLU A 699 9.17 -6.95 33.78
C GLU A 699 9.43 -7.14 32.28
N PHE A 700 8.40 -6.95 31.46
CA PHE A 700 8.52 -6.96 30.00
C PHE A 700 9.49 -5.89 29.53
N TRP A 701 9.27 -4.63 29.93
CA TRP A 701 10.07 -3.50 29.47
C TRP A 701 11.54 -3.61 29.87
N ASP A 702 11.83 -4.05 31.10
CA ASP A 702 13.18 -4.28 31.59
C ASP A 702 13.87 -5.42 30.83
N ALA A 703 13.17 -6.55 30.64
CA ALA A 703 13.75 -7.72 29.99
C ALA A 703 14.09 -7.48 28.51
N VAL A 704 13.33 -6.61 27.82
CA VAL A 704 13.51 -6.35 26.39
C VAL A 704 14.47 -5.20 26.06
N GLN A 705 15.01 -4.48 27.06
CA GLN A 705 15.93 -3.35 26.83
C GLN A 705 17.09 -3.66 25.86
N PRO A 706 17.73 -4.85 25.89
CA PRO A 706 18.79 -5.17 24.92
C PRO A 706 18.31 -5.18 23.46
N PHE A 707 17.09 -5.66 23.20
CA PHE A 707 16.49 -5.62 21.86
C PHE A 707 16.11 -4.18 21.45
N VAL A 708 15.67 -3.34 22.40
CA VAL A 708 15.37 -1.92 22.14
C VAL A 708 16.63 -1.17 21.71
N ALA A 709 17.74 -1.33 22.43
CA ALA A 709 19.01 -0.67 22.11
C ALA A 709 19.62 -1.20 20.81
N ALA A 710 19.65 -2.52 20.61
CA ALA A 710 20.11 -3.13 19.36
C ALA A 710 19.25 -2.71 18.16
N GLY A 711 17.94 -2.57 18.39
CA GLY A 711 16.98 -2.06 17.42
C GLY A 711 17.28 -0.63 17.00
N ALA A 712 17.54 0.27 17.97
CA ALA A 712 17.91 1.65 17.67
C ALA A 712 19.23 1.75 16.88
N LEU A 713 20.23 0.93 17.20
CA LEU A 713 21.47 0.90 16.40
C LEU A 713 21.23 0.35 14.99
N THR A 714 20.36 -0.66 14.85
CA THR A 714 19.93 -1.22 13.56
C THR A 714 19.17 -0.17 12.75
N SER A 715 18.32 0.65 13.39
CA SER A 715 17.64 1.79 12.77
C SER A 715 18.61 2.83 12.20
N LEU A 716 19.65 3.19 12.95
CA LEU A 716 20.68 4.14 12.48
C LEU A 716 21.47 3.57 11.31
N SER A 717 21.81 2.28 11.39
CA SER A 717 22.44 1.53 10.29
C SER A 717 21.56 1.56 9.03
N GLN A 718 20.27 1.23 9.17
CA GLN A 718 19.29 1.21 8.09
C GLN A 718 19.11 2.59 7.45
N ALA A 719 18.98 3.64 8.26
CA ALA A 719 18.84 5.01 7.78
C ALA A 719 20.07 5.44 6.97
N LEU A 720 21.28 5.15 7.45
CA LEU A 720 22.50 5.51 6.74
C LEU A 720 22.66 4.73 5.43
N ILE A 721 22.28 3.45 5.39
CA ILE A 721 22.22 2.66 4.16
C ILE A 721 21.24 3.32 3.18
N LYS A 722 19.98 3.55 3.58
CA LYS A 722 18.95 4.20 2.74
C LYS A 722 19.46 5.49 2.10
N LEU A 723 20.19 6.28 2.85
CA LEU A 723 20.70 7.59 2.41
C LEU A 723 21.95 7.50 1.52
N THR A 724 22.62 6.36 1.39
CA THR A 724 23.93 6.29 0.71
C THR A 724 24.04 5.23 -0.40
N VAL A 725 23.12 4.26 -0.47
CA VAL A 725 23.02 3.29 -1.57
C VAL A 725 22.47 3.93 -2.87
N PRO A 726 22.55 3.24 -4.03
CA PRO A 726 21.98 3.70 -5.30
C PRO A 726 20.46 3.87 -5.23
N GLY A 727 19.94 4.94 -5.82
CA GLY A 727 18.51 5.30 -5.76
C GLY A 727 18.26 6.62 -5.04
N VAL A 728 16.98 6.97 -4.91
CA VAL A 728 16.50 8.20 -4.28
C VAL A 728 15.84 7.83 -2.93
N PRO A 729 16.41 8.21 -1.77
CA PRO A 729 15.79 7.94 -0.48
C PRO A 729 14.42 8.61 -0.38
N ASP A 730 13.42 7.81 -0.03
CA ASP A 730 12.09 8.29 0.34
C ASP A 730 11.98 8.38 1.86
N ILE A 731 11.63 9.57 2.34
CA ILE A 731 11.45 9.88 3.75
C ILE A 731 9.95 10.00 3.99
N TYR A 732 9.38 9.02 4.67
CA TYR A 732 8.00 9.11 5.12
C TYR A 732 7.91 10.11 6.28
N GLN A 733 6.85 10.92 6.33
CA GLN A 733 6.71 12.01 7.30
C GLN A 733 7.04 11.57 8.74
N GLY A 734 7.98 12.25 9.40
CA GLY A 734 8.38 11.97 10.77
C GLY A 734 9.45 10.89 10.98
N THR A 735 9.84 10.15 9.94
CA THR A 735 10.85 9.07 10.03
C THR A 735 12.30 9.56 10.21
N GLU A 736 12.52 10.86 10.27
CA GLU A 736 13.76 11.46 10.77
C GLU A 736 13.97 11.09 12.24
N PHE A 737 12.89 10.89 13.00
CA PHE A 737 12.87 10.24 14.31
C PHE A 737 12.45 8.78 14.21
N TYR A 738 12.33 8.10 15.36
CA TYR A 738 11.90 6.71 15.40
C TYR A 738 10.42 6.56 15.04
N ASP A 739 10.15 5.92 13.92
CA ASP A 739 8.84 5.45 13.48
C ASP A 739 8.57 4.04 14.02
N LEU A 740 7.90 4.04 15.17
CA LEU A 740 7.43 2.86 15.89
C LEU A 740 5.94 2.61 15.65
N SER A 741 5.46 2.95 14.44
CA SER A 741 4.06 2.78 14.05
C SER A 741 3.71 1.31 13.76
N LEU A 742 2.44 0.99 13.93
CA LEU A 742 1.81 -0.25 13.46
C LEU A 742 1.16 0.00 12.08
N VAL A 743 0.43 -0.99 11.56
CA VAL A 743 -0.27 -0.87 10.27
C VAL A 743 -1.30 0.27 10.30
N ASP A 744 -1.61 0.84 9.14
CA ASP A 744 -2.73 1.76 8.90
C ASP A 744 -3.97 1.40 9.74
N PRO A 745 -4.60 2.36 10.46
CA PRO A 745 -4.33 3.80 10.44
C PRO A 745 -3.21 4.29 11.38
N ASP A 746 -2.50 3.42 12.11
CA ASP A 746 -1.51 3.88 13.10
C ASP A 746 -0.29 4.58 12.48
N ASN A 747 0.08 4.21 11.25
CA ASN A 747 1.13 4.88 10.46
C ASN A 747 0.67 6.19 9.80
N ARG A 748 -0.55 6.68 10.08
CA ARG A 748 -1.10 7.95 9.57
C ARG A 748 -1.32 9.01 10.65
N ARG A 749 -0.81 8.78 11.87
CA ARG A 749 -0.88 9.74 12.98
C ARG A 749 -0.19 11.06 12.61
N GLY A 750 -0.61 12.14 13.25
CA GLY A 750 -0.02 13.46 13.09
C GLY A 750 1.47 13.48 13.45
N VAL A 751 2.22 14.36 12.78
CA VAL A 751 3.67 14.52 12.94
C VAL A 751 3.99 15.84 13.64
N ASP A 752 4.85 15.81 14.65
CA ASP A 752 5.35 17.01 15.31
C ASP A 752 6.49 17.66 14.50
N PHE A 753 6.11 18.41 13.47
CA PHE A 753 7.07 19.15 12.66
C PHE A 753 7.83 20.24 13.42
N ALA A 754 7.31 20.72 14.56
CA ALA A 754 8.02 21.71 15.37
C ALA A 754 9.22 21.07 16.07
N ALA A 755 9.07 19.85 16.61
CA ALA A 755 10.18 19.09 17.16
C ALA A 755 11.25 18.76 16.10
N LEU A 756 10.81 18.38 14.90
CA LEU A 756 11.71 18.11 13.77
C LEU A 756 12.47 19.36 13.31
N ALA A 757 11.80 20.51 13.25
CA ALA A 757 12.45 21.79 12.94
C ALA A 757 13.48 22.18 14.01
N ALA A 758 13.16 21.97 15.30
CA ALA A 758 14.10 22.20 16.38
C ALA A 758 15.33 21.28 16.30
N ALA A 759 15.17 20.03 15.84
CA ALA A 759 16.28 19.12 15.61
C ALA A 759 17.24 19.60 14.49
N LEU A 760 16.72 20.25 13.44
CA LEU A 760 17.56 20.87 12.39
C LEU A 760 18.45 21.99 12.92
N GLU A 761 17.94 22.79 13.86
CA GLU A 761 18.66 23.92 14.45
C GLU A 761 19.60 23.50 15.59
N ASN A 762 19.53 22.24 16.01
CA ASN A 762 20.32 21.71 17.12
C ASN A 762 21.78 21.47 16.70
N GLY A 763 22.68 22.32 17.19
CA GLY A 763 24.12 22.27 16.90
C GLY A 763 24.96 21.27 17.70
N GLU A 764 24.37 20.40 18.52
CA GLU A 764 25.13 19.36 19.23
C GLU A 764 25.67 18.31 18.23
N ALA A 765 26.88 17.79 18.47
CA ALA A 765 27.50 16.77 17.64
C ALA A 765 26.79 15.39 17.74
N ILE A 766 26.78 14.62 16.66
CA ILE A 766 26.12 13.29 16.60
C ILE A 766 26.67 12.32 17.65
N HIS A 767 27.99 12.34 17.91
CA HIS A 767 28.56 11.46 18.93
C HIS A 767 28.06 11.76 20.35
N SER A 768 27.65 13.00 20.63
CA SER A 768 27.11 13.41 21.93
C SER A 768 25.66 12.95 22.08
N SER A 769 24.86 12.95 21.00
CA SER A 769 23.48 12.48 21.05
C SER A 769 23.33 10.95 21.21
N LEU A 770 24.42 10.19 21.10
CA LEU A 770 24.43 8.78 21.51
C LEU A 770 24.17 8.58 23.00
N ASP A 771 24.43 9.59 23.85
CA ASP A 771 24.26 9.47 25.30
C ASP A 771 22.77 9.59 25.71
N HIS A 772 21.93 10.17 24.85
CA HIS A 772 20.49 10.33 25.05
C HIS A 772 19.66 9.82 23.87
N TRP A 773 20.21 8.83 23.15
CA TRP A 773 19.70 8.26 21.89
C TRP A 773 18.21 7.90 21.83
N ARG A 774 17.55 7.72 22.98
CA ARG A 774 16.13 7.35 23.09
C ARG A 774 15.20 8.44 22.54
N ASP A 775 15.62 9.71 22.57
CA ASP A 775 14.83 10.84 22.07
C ASP A 775 14.77 10.93 20.53
N GLY A 776 15.56 10.11 19.82
CA GLY A 776 15.63 10.11 18.35
C GLY A 776 16.54 11.17 17.73
N MET A 777 17.13 12.07 18.51
CA MET A 777 17.97 13.18 18.03
C MET A 777 19.17 12.68 17.21
N VAL A 778 19.76 11.55 17.60
CA VAL A 778 20.84 10.89 16.85
C VAL A 778 20.41 10.51 15.42
N LYS A 779 19.18 9.99 15.25
CA LYS A 779 18.66 9.60 13.94
C LYS A 779 18.37 10.81 13.06
N ALA A 780 17.80 11.87 13.65
CA ALA A 780 17.52 13.11 12.93
C ALA A 780 18.82 13.74 12.42
N LYS A 781 19.83 13.90 13.28
CA LYS A 781 21.12 14.50 12.89
C LYS A 781 21.86 13.68 11.85
N LEU A 782 21.84 12.35 11.97
CA LEU A 782 22.40 11.45 10.95
C LEU A 782 21.71 11.64 9.60
N THR A 783 20.38 11.71 9.61
CA THR A 783 19.56 11.91 8.41
C THR A 783 19.90 13.24 7.74
N ILE A 784 19.95 14.33 8.50
CA ILE A 784 20.29 15.67 8.04
C ILE A 784 21.69 15.69 7.42
N ALA A 785 22.70 15.17 8.11
CA ALA A 785 24.09 15.18 7.65
C ALA A 785 24.26 14.41 6.32
N ALA A 786 23.63 13.25 6.20
CA ALA A 786 23.70 12.46 4.97
C ALA A 786 22.91 13.12 3.82
N LEU A 787 21.74 13.71 4.08
CA LEU A 787 20.98 14.44 3.06
C LEU A 787 21.73 15.68 2.55
N HIS A 788 22.38 16.44 3.44
CA HIS A 788 23.22 17.58 3.04
C HIS A 788 24.40 17.13 2.17
N LEU A 789 25.04 16.00 2.49
CA LEU A 789 26.07 15.44 1.62
C LEU A 789 25.50 15.10 0.24
N ARG A 790 24.34 14.43 0.18
CA ARG A 790 23.67 14.15 -1.10
C ARG A 790 23.34 15.41 -1.89
N GLN A 791 22.99 16.51 -1.24
CA GLN A 791 22.75 17.78 -1.92
C GLN A 791 23.99 18.37 -2.59
N THR A 792 25.16 18.18 -2.00
CA THR A 792 26.43 18.67 -2.56
C THR A 792 27.00 17.78 -3.66
N ALA A 793 26.68 16.47 -3.65
CA ALA A 793 27.17 15.49 -4.61
C ALA A 793 26.06 14.54 -5.11
N PRO A 794 24.97 15.03 -5.73
CA PRO A 794 23.79 14.21 -6.02
C PRO A 794 24.07 13.10 -7.06
N THR A 795 24.89 13.38 -8.08
CA THR A 795 25.29 12.39 -9.10
C THR A 795 26.13 11.25 -8.53
N LEU A 796 26.86 11.47 -7.42
CA LEU A 796 27.60 10.44 -6.72
C LEU A 796 26.67 9.36 -6.18
N PHE A 797 25.47 9.76 -5.72
CA PHE A 797 24.54 8.85 -5.06
C PHE A 797 23.45 8.28 -5.97
N THR A 798 23.08 8.97 -7.05
CA THR A 798 22.13 8.40 -8.02
C THR A 798 22.88 7.52 -9.02
N THR A 799 23.78 8.11 -9.80
CA THR A 799 24.46 7.44 -10.92
C THR A 799 25.90 6.98 -10.64
N GLY A 800 26.49 7.38 -9.52
CA GLY A 800 27.86 7.01 -9.16
C GLY A 800 27.98 5.51 -8.91
N ALA A 801 29.13 4.93 -9.27
CA ALA A 801 29.36 3.49 -9.20
C ALA A 801 29.25 3.00 -7.74
N TYR A 802 28.61 1.84 -7.57
CA TYR A 802 28.51 1.16 -6.29
C TYR A 802 29.61 0.10 -6.17
N LEU A 803 30.44 0.20 -5.13
CA LEU A 803 31.55 -0.71 -4.89
C LEU A 803 31.46 -1.33 -3.48
N PRO A 804 31.04 -2.60 -3.36
CA PRO A 804 31.15 -3.34 -2.10
C PRO A 804 32.60 -3.36 -1.61
N LEU A 805 32.83 -3.17 -0.31
CA LEU A 805 34.15 -3.22 0.30
C LEU A 805 34.34 -4.50 1.10
N THR A 806 35.50 -5.12 0.98
CA THR A 806 35.84 -6.33 1.74
C THR A 806 36.09 -5.98 3.20
N VAL A 807 35.50 -6.75 4.11
CA VAL A 807 35.75 -6.66 5.56
C VAL A 807 36.49 -7.92 5.99
N GLU A 808 37.56 -7.75 6.77
CA GLU A 808 38.33 -8.85 7.35
C GLU A 808 38.35 -8.75 8.88
N GLY A 809 38.61 -9.88 9.55
CA GLY A 809 38.76 -9.99 11.00
C GLY A 809 37.62 -10.74 11.67
N SER A 810 37.71 -10.86 13.00
CA SER A 810 36.84 -11.70 13.82
C SER A 810 35.36 -11.30 13.84
N ARG A 811 35.02 -10.05 13.50
CA ARG A 811 33.64 -9.54 13.43
C ARG A 811 33.22 -9.09 12.03
N ALA A 812 33.84 -9.61 10.97
CA ALA A 812 33.54 -9.20 9.61
C ALA A 812 32.04 -9.32 9.24
N GLN A 813 31.35 -10.35 9.75
CA GLN A 813 29.91 -10.57 9.52
C GLN A 813 28.99 -9.51 10.17
N ASN A 814 29.50 -8.74 11.13
CA ASN A 814 28.76 -7.68 11.83
C ASN A 814 28.90 -6.32 11.15
N VAL A 815 29.54 -6.23 9.99
CA VAL A 815 29.82 -4.97 9.30
C VAL A 815 29.32 -5.04 7.86
N VAL A 816 28.71 -3.95 7.41
CA VAL A 816 28.40 -3.70 6.01
C VAL A 816 29.19 -2.49 5.58
N ALA A 817 29.96 -2.63 4.49
CA ALA A 817 30.80 -1.56 3.98
C ALA A 817 30.73 -1.47 2.46
N PHE A 818 30.54 -0.26 1.95
CA PHE A 818 30.55 0.01 0.51
C PHE A 818 31.01 1.43 0.23
N ALA A 819 31.44 1.66 -1.01
CA ALA A 819 31.81 2.97 -1.51
C ALA A 819 30.91 3.40 -2.67
N ARG A 820 30.70 4.71 -2.78
CA ARG A 820 30.18 5.35 -4.01
C ARG A 820 31.29 6.12 -4.68
N LEU A 821 31.41 5.97 -5.99
CA LEU A 821 32.49 6.56 -6.78
C LEU A 821 31.93 7.41 -7.93
N GLU A 822 32.37 8.65 -8.02
CA GLU A 822 32.20 9.48 -9.22
C GLU A 822 33.56 9.68 -9.88
N GLU A 823 33.65 9.36 -11.16
CA GLU A 823 34.91 9.35 -11.91
C GLU A 823 35.61 10.72 -11.85
N GLY A 824 36.86 10.73 -11.36
CA GLY A 824 37.70 11.94 -11.30
C GLY A 824 37.28 13.03 -10.31
N ARG A 825 36.32 12.77 -9.41
CA ARG A 825 35.80 13.78 -8.46
C ARG A 825 35.83 13.35 -7.01
N ALA A 826 34.86 12.54 -6.59
CA ALA A 826 34.58 12.28 -5.18
C ALA A 826 34.31 10.80 -4.94
N ALA A 827 34.68 10.33 -3.76
CA ALA A 827 34.33 9.02 -3.25
C ALA A 827 33.72 9.17 -1.86
N THR A 828 32.69 8.38 -1.56
CA THR A 828 32.21 8.20 -0.19
C THR A 828 32.35 6.76 0.23
N ILE A 829 32.53 6.54 1.53
CA ILE A 829 32.56 5.21 2.15
C ILE A 829 31.52 5.21 3.26
N THR A 830 30.58 4.25 3.19
CA THR A 830 29.62 3.96 4.25
C THR A 830 30.07 2.70 4.99
N ILE A 831 30.13 2.77 6.31
CA ILE A 831 30.40 1.63 7.20
C ILE A 831 29.32 1.60 8.27
N VAL A 832 28.59 0.50 8.38
CA VAL A 832 27.51 0.36 9.37
C VAL A 832 27.51 -1.02 10.04
N PRO A 833 27.04 -1.14 11.30
CA PRO A 833 26.92 -2.41 11.97
C PRO A 833 25.67 -3.17 11.53
N ARG A 834 25.70 -4.49 11.65
CA ARG A 834 24.55 -5.40 11.59
C ARG A 834 24.68 -6.47 12.66
N LEU A 835 23.55 -7.10 13.01
CA LEU A 835 23.47 -8.09 14.10
C LEU A 835 24.05 -7.48 15.39
N CYS A 836 23.33 -6.48 15.89
CA CYS A 836 23.82 -5.54 16.90
C CYS A 836 23.62 -6.03 18.33
N LEU A 837 22.86 -7.10 18.58
CA LEU A 837 22.49 -7.52 19.93
C LEU A 837 23.73 -7.92 20.75
N SER A 838 24.64 -8.70 20.15
CA SER A 838 25.87 -9.14 20.85
C SER A 838 26.91 -8.02 21.02
N MET A 839 26.81 -6.96 20.21
CA MET A 839 27.73 -5.82 20.16
C MET A 839 27.60 -4.88 21.36
N LEU A 840 26.41 -4.82 21.96
CA LEU A 840 26.08 -3.85 23.00
C LEU A 840 26.16 -4.47 24.40
N GLU A 841 26.43 -3.63 25.40
CA GLU A 841 26.28 -3.99 26.81
C GLU A 841 24.79 -4.06 27.18
N GLU A 842 24.43 -4.89 28.16
CA GLU A 842 23.03 -5.09 28.55
C GLU A 842 22.34 -3.80 29.05
N GLY A 843 23.10 -2.80 29.50
CA GLY A 843 22.59 -1.53 30.04
C GLY A 843 22.10 -0.51 28.99
N GLY A 844 22.07 -0.86 27.70
CA GLY A 844 21.40 -0.05 26.67
C GLY A 844 22.19 1.17 26.16
N SER A 845 23.53 1.13 26.20
CA SER A 845 24.35 2.06 25.41
C SER A 845 24.37 1.63 23.95
N LEU A 846 24.36 2.58 23.01
CA LEU A 846 24.58 2.29 21.58
C LEU A 846 26.06 2.18 21.21
N ARG A 847 26.97 2.41 22.16
CA ARG A 847 28.40 2.25 21.92
C ARG A 847 28.78 0.75 22.00
N PRO A 848 29.56 0.23 21.05
CA PRO A 848 30.06 -1.14 21.12
C PRO A 848 30.90 -1.35 22.38
N LYS A 849 30.92 -2.60 22.87
CA LYS A 849 31.88 -3.02 23.90
C LYS A 849 33.30 -2.69 23.46
N ALA A 850 34.15 -2.25 24.38
CA ALA A 850 35.48 -1.68 24.08
C ALA A 850 36.34 -2.56 23.15
N ASP A 851 36.30 -3.89 23.33
CA ASP A 851 37.08 -4.86 22.55
C ASP A 851 36.24 -5.60 21.49
N PHE A 852 34.99 -5.21 21.24
CA PHE A 852 34.09 -5.94 20.34
C PHE A 852 34.69 -6.12 18.95
N TRP A 853 35.20 -5.04 18.36
CA TRP A 853 35.71 -5.03 16.99
C TRP A 853 37.04 -5.77 16.82
N GLY A 854 37.87 -5.88 17.87
CA GLY A 854 39.15 -6.59 17.82
C GLY A 854 40.02 -6.19 16.62
N ASP A 855 40.33 -7.17 15.75
CA ASP A 855 41.16 -7.06 14.56
C ASP A 855 40.38 -6.67 13.27
N THR A 856 39.09 -6.37 13.41
CA THR A 856 38.17 -6.12 12.29
C THR A 856 38.49 -4.83 11.56
N ARG A 857 38.61 -4.90 10.23
CA ARG A 857 38.96 -3.76 9.37
C ARG A 857 38.27 -3.86 7.99
N VAL A 858 37.98 -2.70 7.41
CA VAL A 858 37.53 -2.58 6.01
C VAL A 858 38.76 -2.39 5.11
N LEU A 859 38.92 -3.22 4.08
CA LEU A 859 39.98 -3.09 3.10
C LEU A 859 39.63 -2.07 2.02
N LEU A 860 40.58 -1.22 1.66
CA LEU A 860 40.42 -0.21 0.62
C LEU A 860 41.04 -0.71 -0.70
N PRO A 861 40.25 -0.87 -1.78
CA PRO A 861 40.78 -1.25 -3.08
C PRO A 861 41.67 -0.14 -3.66
N ALA A 862 42.46 -0.46 -4.69
CA ALA A 862 43.41 0.49 -5.31
C ALA A 862 42.77 1.81 -5.78
N SER A 863 41.47 1.83 -6.10
CA SER A 863 40.73 3.05 -6.45
C SER A 863 40.57 4.04 -5.28
N LEU A 864 40.67 3.56 -4.03
CA LEU A 864 40.46 4.28 -2.78
C LEU A 864 41.69 4.32 -1.88
N ALA A 865 42.59 3.35 -2.00
CA ALA A 865 43.81 3.27 -1.20
C ALA A 865 44.66 4.54 -1.36
N GLY A 866 45.19 5.04 -0.24
CA GLY A 866 46.01 6.26 -0.21
C GLY A 866 45.24 7.58 -0.31
N ARG A 867 43.89 7.56 -0.38
CA ARG A 867 43.08 8.77 -0.21
C ARG A 867 42.85 9.07 1.27
N ALA A 868 42.82 10.36 1.62
CA ALA A 868 42.34 10.83 2.90
C ALA A 868 40.82 11.03 2.84
N PHE A 869 40.12 10.66 3.91
CA PHE A 869 38.68 10.86 4.04
C PHE A 869 38.35 11.62 5.31
N ASP A 870 37.41 12.55 5.21
CA ASP A 870 36.82 13.25 6.34
C ASP A 870 35.50 12.61 6.75
N SER A 871 35.21 12.63 8.05
CA SER A 871 33.93 12.19 8.58
C SER A 871 32.85 13.23 8.26
N VAL A 872 31.72 12.77 7.75
CA VAL A 872 30.52 13.60 7.53
C VAL A 872 29.68 13.67 8.81
N LEU A 873 29.83 12.70 9.71
CA LEU A 873 29.00 12.55 10.90
C LEU A 873 29.64 13.16 12.17
N GLY A 874 30.83 13.75 12.06
CA GLY A 874 31.56 14.27 13.22
C GLY A 874 32.92 14.85 12.84
N ALA A 875 33.72 15.25 13.84
CA ALA A 875 35.05 15.77 13.58
C ALA A 875 36.07 14.65 13.29
N GLY A 876 37.06 14.95 12.46
CA GLY A 876 38.16 14.05 12.13
C GLY A 876 37.97 13.30 10.81
N GLY A 877 38.76 12.25 10.63
CA GLY A 877 38.83 11.50 9.39
C GLY A 877 39.72 10.27 9.54
N THR A 878 39.80 9.45 8.50
CA THR A 878 40.70 8.28 8.50
C THR A 878 42.06 8.66 7.90
N PRO A 879 43.18 8.20 8.46
CA PRO A 879 44.49 8.42 7.87
C PRO A 879 44.59 7.76 6.48
N GLU A 880 45.48 8.28 5.63
CA GLU A 880 45.79 7.64 4.34
C GLU A 880 46.31 6.21 4.59
N GLY A 881 45.74 5.23 3.89
CA GLY A 881 46.13 3.84 4.07
C GLY A 881 45.42 2.88 3.12
N GLU A 882 45.64 1.59 3.35
CA GLU A 882 45.04 0.47 2.59
C GLU A 882 43.85 -0.17 3.33
N SER A 883 43.55 0.25 4.57
CA SER A 883 42.44 -0.28 5.36
C SER A 883 41.99 0.69 6.44
N ILE A 884 40.74 0.57 6.88
CA ILE A 884 40.13 1.32 7.99
C ILE A 884 39.80 0.35 9.13
N ALA A 885 40.44 0.52 10.28
CA ALA A 885 40.13 -0.29 11.47
C ALA A 885 38.82 0.19 12.13
N LEU A 886 37.92 -0.74 12.45
CA LEU A 886 36.62 -0.41 13.06
C LEU A 886 36.77 0.16 14.48
N SER A 887 37.82 -0.22 15.21
CA SER A 887 38.17 0.34 16.52
C SER A 887 38.68 1.77 16.46
N ALA A 888 39.01 2.28 15.27
CA ALA A 888 39.54 3.62 15.03
C ALA A 888 38.54 4.53 14.31
N LEU A 889 37.25 4.18 14.27
CA LEU A 889 36.23 5.06 13.70
C LEU A 889 36.17 6.39 14.48
N PRO A 890 35.95 7.52 13.78
CA PRO A 890 35.94 8.84 14.40
C PRO A 890 34.95 8.95 15.57
N GLU A 891 35.38 9.62 16.65
CA GLU A 891 34.55 9.95 17.82
C GLU A 891 33.88 8.74 18.51
N GLY A 892 34.37 7.52 18.25
CA GLY A 892 33.82 6.29 18.81
C GLY A 892 32.41 5.98 18.34
N LEU A 893 32.02 6.48 17.16
CA LEU A 893 30.76 6.14 16.53
C LEU A 893 30.76 4.68 16.04
N PRO A 894 29.64 3.94 16.17
CA PRO A 894 29.53 2.56 15.66
C PRO A 894 29.36 2.48 14.13
N PHE A 895 29.17 3.61 13.47
CA PHE A 895 28.98 3.75 12.03
C PHE A 895 29.79 4.94 11.51
N ALA A 896 30.04 4.98 10.20
CA ALA A 896 30.75 6.07 9.56
C ALA A 896 30.19 6.36 8.16
N LEU A 897 30.13 7.65 7.83
CA LEU A 897 30.01 8.16 6.47
C LEU A 897 31.22 9.05 6.22
N LEU A 898 32.07 8.61 5.31
CA LEU A 898 33.35 9.25 5.00
C LEU A 898 33.29 9.82 3.59
N VAL A 899 33.86 10.99 3.37
CA VAL A 899 33.96 11.64 2.05
C VAL A 899 35.42 11.95 1.73
N SER A 900 35.84 11.67 0.49
CA SER A 900 37.22 11.93 0.04
C SER A 900 37.51 13.42 0.02
N ARG A 901 38.72 13.80 0.46
CA ARG A 901 39.24 15.16 0.37
C ARG A 901 39.54 15.63 -1.05
#